data_AF-A0A2H0FNZ6-F1
#
_entry.id   AF-A0A2H0FNZ6-F1
#
_cell.length_a   1.000
_cell.length_b   1.000
_cell.length_c   1.000
_cell.angle_alpha   90.00
_cell.angle_beta   90.00
_cell.angle_gamma   90.00
#
_symmetry.space_group_name_H-M   'P 1'
#
loop_
_entity.id
_entity.type
_entity.pdbx_description
1 polymer ?
#
loop_
_entity_poly.entity_id
_entity_poly.type
_entity_poly.pdbx_seq_one_letter_code
_entity_poly.pdbx_strand_id
1 'polypeptide(L)'
;MNKILKKVLKYPYWILAITIIISVFLFMKMTENSRMETNLDEYMPKDHPAFVYSDQAEEWFNIKDGIIVAVENKNGIYNTETLQIIKNLTKEFQKMPQIEKADVTSLFTADNIVGTEDGMDVKAFYKAVPETKEEFDELRNKVVTNEMVFGRLVSNDETVSVVIAALNDDVFTQEFYNDILELAKNTETENIKVHVAGRPIVEGTMALLGPADMQKMVPIVLLVIIIVLYLTLRSIRSTFFTLSVVIFSTLWAFGLMALFNVPIYAVSTMIPVMLIAIGVADGIHLYSHLQLFVNKNPQATKQEAVFDMLNKMWKPVVMTSITTAVGFLSLITSQVYPIKYFGIFTAFGVLAAMVFSLLLIPVGVLLLGLPKVRIKKENKNSNHFAYNLTTKILKYKSLTIFATIIIVAIAIVGIGKVWINSSFLDKFEKDSEIVLTDNFINEHFGGTSTLNLVLDSKNEDAFKNPEVLKLVDKMQNDVDNSLQLVGNTFTLTDYIKRMNKVMHADDEAFNSIPDNQNLIAQYLLLYEMSGDPENLWKVVNYKYNKLNINFQLKSDNSKTINAAIDKIELFKDDFKNLGIEMNYAGSGYKGLVFTDLILEGQIISLILSLFIVIGLIAFMFKNIYLGLIGSVPIVITAVLSFGIMGWTDIALNSTTALLSSIAIGIGIDYAIHFMEQYKLNSQNNDKLLTAQKTFSHSGRAILFNAIVVIAGFLVLLFSVFPPNRELGALVSLNMFTSFVGTLTIMLILLNKSNIYFKNKKEN
;
A
#
# COMPACT_ATOMS: atom_id res chain seq x y z
N MET A 1 -36.30 12.33 -12.62
CA MET A 1 -35.82 10.93 -12.76
C MET A 1 -36.90 9.96 -13.26
N ASN A 2 -37.98 9.68 -12.51
CA ASN A 2 -38.99 8.67 -12.92
C ASN A 2 -39.56 8.83 -14.34
N LYS A 3 -39.92 10.05 -14.77
CA LYS A 3 -40.43 10.25 -16.15
C LYS A 3 -39.38 9.93 -17.23
N ILE A 4 -38.09 10.12 -16.93
CA ILE A 4 -36.98 9.86 -17.85
C ILE A 4 -36.73 8.35 -17.94
N LEU A 5 -36.55 7.68 -16.80
CA LEU A 5 -36.37 6.22 -16.73
C LEU A 5 -37.53 5.48 -17.43
N LYS A 6 -38.77 5.94 -17.25
CA LYS A 6 -39.94 5.38 -17.94
C LYS A 6 -39.90 5.53 -19.46
N LYS A 7 -39.34 6.62 -19.99
CA LYS A 7 -39.19 6.82 -21.43
C LYS A 7 -38.06 5.95 -22.00
N VAL A 8 -36.93 5.89 -21.31
CA VAL A 8 -35.74 5.13 -21.72
C VAL A 8 -36.04 3.63 -21.77
N LEU A 9 -36.75 3.09 -20.76
CA LEU A 9 -37.10 1.67 -20.67
C LEU A 9 -38.13 1.19 -21.70
N LYS A 10 -38.67 2.07 -22.56
CA LYS A 10 -39.44 1.65 -23.74
C LYS A 10 -38.56 1.00 -24.82
N TYR A 11 -37.24 1.22 -24.77
CA TYR A 11 -36.28 0.77 -25.76
C TYR A 11 -35.20 -0.15 -25.13
N PRO A 12 -35.56 -1.30 -24.54
CA PRO A 12 -34.63 -2.15 -23.79
C PRO A 12 -33.44 -2.65 -24.62
N TYR A 13 -33.64 -2.94 -25.91
CA TYR A 13 -32.57 -3.40 -26.81
C TYR A 13 -31.52 -2.32 -27.10
N TRP A 14 -31.94 -1.05 -27.22
CA TRP A 14 -31.01 0.07 -27.43
C TRP A 14 -30.13 0.32 -26.21
N ILE A 15 -30.68 0.17 -25.00
CA ILE A 15 -29.90 0.27 -23.76
C ILE A 15 -28.78 -0.77 -23.76
N LEU A 16 -29.12 -2.04 -24.06
CA LEU A 16 -28.12 -3.11 -24.13
C LEU A 16 -27.08 -2.86 -25.23
N ALA A 17 -27.50 -2.45 -26.42
CA ALA A 17 -26.60 -2.17 -27.52
C ALA A 17 -25.60 -1.04 -27.19
N ILE A 18 -26.08 0.08 -26.63
CA ILE A 18 -25.22 1.20 -26.23
C ILE A 18 -24.24 0.79 -25.13
N THR A 19 -24.73 0.09 -24.10
CA THR A 19 -23.86 -0.40 -23.02
C THR A 19 -22.77 -1.31 -23.57
N ILE A 20 -23.09 -2.24 -24.49
CA ILE A 20 -22.12 -3.14 -25.10
C ILE A 20 -21.12 -2.37 -25.96
N ILE A 21 -21.56 -1.43 -26.80
CA ILE A 21 -20.68 -0.64 -27.68
C ILE A 21 -19.65 0.14 -26.86
N ILE A 22 -20.09 0.87 -25.83
CA ILE A 22 -19.17 1.64 -24.97
C ILE A 22 -18.23 0.70 -24.21
N SER A 23 -18.74 -0.43 -23.73
CA SER A 23 -17.93 -1.44 -23.03
C SER A 23 -16.86 -2.04 -23.92
N VAL A 24 -17.17 -2.33 -25.19
CA VAL A 24 -16.19 -2.83 -26.18
C VAL A 24 -15.12 -1.78 -26.44
N PHE A 25 -15.50 -0.50 -26.63
CA PHE A 25 -14.55 0.58 -26.81
C PHE A 25 -13.59 0.73 -25.61
N LEU A 26 -14.12 0.71 -24.39
CA LEU A 26 -13.32 0.80 -23.16
C LEU A 26 -12.43 -0.43 -22.96
N PHE A 27 -12.91 -1.62 -23.33
CA PHE A 27 -12.11 -2.85 -23.31
C PHE A 27 -10.93 -2.76 -24.28
N MET A 28 -11.14 -2.25 -25.50
CA MET A 28 -10.06 -2.04 -26.46
C MET A 28 -8.98 -1.08 -25.91
N LYS A 29 -9.40 0.02 -25.26
CA LYS A 29 -8.45 0.94 -24.62
C LYS A 29 -7.67 0.29 -23.48
N MET A 30 -8.34 -0.57 -22.71
CA MET A 30 -7.70 -1.35 -21.65
C MET A 30 -6.63 -2.30 -22.22
N THR A 31 -6.90 -2.98 -23.35
CA THR A 31 -5.89 -3.85 -23.98
C THR A 31 -4.70 -3.11 -24.57
N GLU A 32 -4.87 -1.83 -24.95
CA GLU A 32 -3.79 -1.01 -25.51
C GLU A 32 -2.91 -0.35 -24.43
N ASN A 33 -3.52 0.16 -23.35
CA ASN A 33 -2.87 1.11 -22.43
C ASN A 33 -2.78 0.62 -20.97
N SER A 34 -3.35 -0.53 -20.61
CA SER A 34 -3.32 -1.00 -19.22
C SER A 34 -1.94 -1.53 -18.84
N ARG A 35 -1.33 -0.92 -17.81
CA ARG A 35 -0.08 -1.37 -17.18
C ARG A 35 -0.18 -1.32 -15.67
N MET A 36 0.51 -2.22 -14.98
CA MET A 36 0.62 -2.18 -13.51
C MET A 36 1.79 -1.29 -13.12
N GLU A 37 1.60 -0.40 -12.15
CA GLU A 37 2.69 0.43 -11.60
C GLU A 37 3.34 -0.28 -10.42
N THR A 38 4.62 -0.59 -10.58
CA THR A 38 5.43 -1.35 -9.61
C THR A 38 6.58 -0.52 -9.08
N ASN A 39 6.93 0.59 -9.74
CA ASN A 39 7.91 1.54 -9.22
C ASN A 39 7.26 2.32 -8.07
N LEU A 40 7.84 2.21 -6.86
CA LEU A 40 7.30 2.86 -5.67
C LEU A 40 7.47 4.39 -5.70
N ASP A 41 8.42 4.92 -6.47
CA ASP A 41 8.62 6.37 -6.62
C ASP A 41 7.48 7.00 -7.43
N GLU A 42 6.90 6.26 -8.40
CA GLU A 42 5.70 6.66 -9.14
C GLU A 42 4.41 6.67 -8.29
N TYR A 43 4.49 6.27 -7.01
CA TYR A 43 3.39 6.39 -6.07
C TYR A 43 3.37 7.79 -5.41
N MET A 44 4.49 8.51 -5.48
CA MET A 44 4.76 9.74 -4.75
C MET A 44 4.46 11.00 -5.60
N PRO A 45 4.04 12.12 -4.98
CA PRO A 45 3.81 13.38 -5.69
C PRO A 45 5.12 14.05 -6.14
N LYS A 46 5.40 14.05 -7.44
CA LYS A 46 6.69 14.52 -8.03
C LYS A 46 7.06 15.98 -7.72
N ASP A 47 6.08 16.81 -7.33
CA ASP A 47 6.24 18.23 -7.02
C ASP A 47 6.57 18.52 -5.54
N HIS A 48 6.58 17.50 -4.67
CA HIS A 48 6.87 17.70 -3.25
C HIS A 48 8.37 18.01 -3.03
N PRO A 49 8.72 19.06 -2.24
CA PRO A 49 10.11 19.52 -2.10
C PRO A 49 11.11 18.46 -1.67
N ALA A 50 10.71 17.53 -0.79
CA ALA A 50 11.58 16.45 -0.34
C ALA A 50 11.95 15.46 -1.46
N PHE A 51 11.00 15.16 -2.37
CA PHE A 51 11.29 14.27 -3.49
C PHE A 51 12.13 14.98 -4.54
N VAL A 52 11.82 16.25 -4.85
CA VAL A 52 12.63 17.07 -5.76
C VAL A 52 14.08 17.20 -5.28
N TYR A 53 14.30 17.39 -3.97
CA TYR A 53 15.65 17.44 -3.42
C TYR A 53 16.33 16.07 -3.47
N SER A 54 15.61 15.00 -3.15
CA SER A 54 16.14 13.64 -3.23
C SER A 54 16.57 13.29 -4.65
N ASP A 55 15.75 13.60 -5.65
CA ASP A 55 16.06 13.38 -7.07
C ASP A 55 17.32 14.15 -7.48
N GLN A 56 17.49 15.40 -7.02
CA GLN A 56 18.72 16.17 -7.26
C GLN A 56 19.94 15.55 -6.58
N ALA A 57 19.80 15.06 -5.34
CA ALA A 57 20.87 14.38 -4.64
C ALA A 57 21.24 13.06 -5.32
N GLU A 58 20.25 12.32 -5.82
CA GLU A 58 20.42 11.09 -6.59
C GLU A 58 21.21 11.37 -7.87
N GLU A 59 20.92 12.46 -8.59
CA GLU A 59 21.71 12.92 -9.73
C GLU A 59 23.15 13.33 -9.34
N TRP A 60 23.33 14.09 -8.25
CA TRP A 60 24.66 14.59 -7.85
C TRP A 60 25.63 13.49 -7.43
N PHE A 61 25.11 12.48 -6.74
CA PHE A 61 25.91 11.46 -6.07
C PHE A 61 25.68 10.05 -6.64
N ASN A 62 24.93 9.92 -7.73
CA ASN A 62 24.57 8.65 -8.33
C ASN A 62 23.97 7.67 -7.28
N ILE A 63 23.06 8.18 -6.44
CA ILE A 63 22.41 7.38 -5.38
C ILE A 63 21.36 6.52 -6.08
N LYS A 64 21.60 5.21 -6.13
CA LYS A 64 20.74 4.23 -6.78
C LYS A 64 20.46 3.08 -5.84
N ASP A 65 19.25 2.54 -5.90
CA ASP A 65 18.95 1.27 -5.26
C ASP A 65 19.62 0.14 -6.06
N GLY A 66 20.24 -0.80 -5.35
CA GLY A 66 21.00 -1.89 -5.96
C GLY A 66 20.40 -3.26 -5.72
N ILE A 67 20.64 -4.17 -6.67
CA ILE A 67 20.54 -5.60 -6.46
C ILE A 67 21.78 -6.02 -5.66
N ILE A 68 21.58 -6.72 -4.55
CA ILE A 68 22.66 -7.23 -3.70
C ILE A 68 22.70 -8.74 -3.85
N VAL A 69 23.81 -9.26 -4.37
CA VAL A 69 24.05 -10.69 -4.52
C VAL A 69 25.13 -11.13 -3.55
N ALA A 70 24.74 -11.85 -2.50
CA ALA A 70 25.66 -12.40 -1.50
C ALA A 70 26.09 -13.81 -1.90
N VAL A 71 27.40 -14.03 -1.99
CA VAL A 71 28.04 -15.32 -2.27
C VAL A 71 28.57 -15.88 -0.96
N GLU A 72 27.91 -16.93 -0.46
CA GLU A 72 28.24 -17.63 0.79
C GLU A 72 29.11 -18.87 0.48
N ASN A 73 30.27 -18.97 1.13
CA ASN A 73 31.06 -20.19 1.18
C ASN A 73 31.43 -20.51 2.64
N LYS A 74 30.91 -21.62 3.16
CA LYS A 74 31.11 -22.03 4.57
C LYS A 74 32.57 -22.25 4.96
N ASN A 75 33.45 -22.49 3.99
CA ASN A 75 34.88 -22.70 4.19
C ASN A 75 35.70 -21.41 4.03
N GLY A 76 35.04 -20.27 3.80
CA GLY A 76 35.67 -18.96 3.56
C GLY A 76 35.71 -18.57 2.09
N ILE A 77 35.76 -17.27 1.81
CA ILE A 77 35.76 -16.73 0.43
C ILE A 77 37.12 -16.77 -0.27
N TYR A 78 38.21 -16.93 0.47
CA TYR A 78 39.58 -16.88 -0.06
C TYR A 78 40.00 -18.22 -0.69
N ASN A 79 39.35 -18.56 -1.80
CA ASN A 79 39.68 -19.70 -2.64
C ASN A 79 39.37 -19.38 -4.11
N THR A 80 39.96 -20.14 -5.03
CA THR A 80 39.82 -19.89 -6.48
C THR A 80 38.36 -19.96 -6.93
N GLU A 81 37.58 -20.93 -6.44
CA GLU A 81 36.19 -21.16 -6.85
C GLU A 81 35.32 -19.93 -6.53
N THR A 82 35.33 -19.47 -5.27
CA THR A 82 34.53 -18.33 -4.82
C THR A 82 34.95 -17.02 -5.50
N LEU A 83 36.26 -16.72 -5.57
CA LEU A 83 36.75 -15.48 -6.18
C LEU A 83 36.49 -15.45 -7.69
N GLN A 84 36.54 -16.59 -8.37
CA GLN A 84 36.17 -16.69 -9.77
C GLN A 84 34.68 -16.47 -9.99
N ILE A 85 33.83 -16.97 -9.08
CA ILE A 85 32.38 -16.70 -9.09
C ILE A 85 32.10 -15.21 -8.92
N ILE A 86 32.68 -14.55 -7.91
CA ILE A 86 32.50 -13.11 -7.67
C ILE A 86 32.89 -12.31 -8.92
N LYS A 87 34.03 -12.63 -9.53
CA LYS A 87 34.49 -12.01 -10.77
C LYS A 87 33.54 -12.27 -11.96
N ASN A 88 33.03 -13.49 -12.10
CA ASN A 88 32.10 -13.83 -13.18
C ASN A 88 30.77 -13.10 -13.01
N LEU A 89 30.16 -13.15 -11.82
CA LEU A 89 28.94 -12.41 -11.50
C LEU A 89 29.10 -10.93 -11.79
N THR A 90 30.19 -10.32 -11.32
CA THR A 90 30.49 -8.91 -11.59
C THR A 90 30.52 -8.61 -13.09
N LYS A 91 31.17 -9.45 -13.89
CA LYS A 91 31.23 -9.27 -15.34
C LYS A 91 29.92 -9.53 -16.06
N GLU A 92 29.10 -10.46 -15.59
CA GLU A 92 27.77 -10.71 -16.17
C GLU A 92 26.84 -9.52 -15.89
N PHE A 93 26.83 -8.99 -14.67
CA PHE A 93 26.09 -7.76 -14.36
C PHE A 93 26.56 -6.57 -15.21
N GLN A 94 27.86 -6.40 -15.42
CA GLN A 94 28.42 -5.36 -16.30
C GLN A 94 28.06 -5.53 -17.79
N LYS A 95 27.58 -6.70 -18.22
CA LYS A 95 27.10 -6.92 -19.59
C LYS A 95 25.61 -6.65 -19.75
N MET A 96 24.86 -6.62 -18.65
CA MET A 96 23.41 -6.40 -18.67
C MET A 96 23.13 -4.95 -19.08
N PRO A 97 22.29 -4.70 -20.09
CA PRO A 97 22.01 -3.35 -20.57
C PRO A 97 21.28 -2.46 -19.55
N GLN A 98 20.67 -3.07 -18.52
CA GLN A 98 19.95 -2.38 -17.45
C GLN A 98 20.87 -1.78 -16.38
N ILE A 99 22.15 -2.16 -16.37
CA ILE A 99 23.13 -1.80 -15.33
C ILE A 99 24.33 -1.10 -15.97
N GLU A 100 24.72 0.04 -15.42
CA GLU A 100 25.94 0.71 -15.85
C GLU A 100 27.17 -0.02 -15.31
N LYS A 101 28.22 -0.13 -16.12
CA LYS A 101 29.41 -0.90 -15.76
C LYS A 101 30.12 -0.37 -14.52
N ALA A 102 30.09 0.94 -14.33
CA ALA A 102 30.67 1.66 -13.19
C ALA A 102 29.83 1.50 -11.90
N ASP A 103 28.60 1.00 -12.03
CA ASP A 103 27.66 0.82 -10.92
C ASP A 103 27.62 -0.63 -10.39
N VAL A 104 28.59 -1.46 -10.81
CA VAL A 104 28.78 -2.82 -10.27
C VAL A 104 29.98 -2.84 -9.32
N THR A 105 29.69 -2.92 -8.03
CA THR A 105 30.68 -2.94 -6.95
C THR A 105 30.82 -4.34 -6.38
N SER A 106 32.04 -4.86 -6.34
CA SER A 106 32.39 -6.11 -5.66
C SER A 106 33.85 -6.10 -5.25
N LEU A 107 34.34 -7.15 -4.59
CA LEU A 107 35.77 -7.28 -4.31
C LEU A 107 36.65 -7.23 -5.59
N PHE A 108 36.10 -7.53 -6.76
CA PHE A 108 36.82 -7.46 -8.04
C PHE A 108 36.96 -6.02 -8.57
N THR A 109 36.00 -5.14 -8.30
CA THR A 109 35.96 -3.75 -8.81
C THR A 109 36.25 -2.70 -7.74
N ALA A 110 36.25 -3.07 -6.46
CA ALA A 110 36.51 -2.16 -5.35
C ALA A 110 37.94 -1.59 -5.39
N ASP A 111 38.03 -0.31 -5.03
CA ASP A 111 39.29 0.42 -4.96
C ASP A 111 40.11 0.01 -3.73
N ASN A 112 41.30 -0.54 -3.98
CA ASN A 112 42.31 -0.74 -2.96
C ASN A 112 43.33 0.41 -3.06
N ILE A 113 43.15 1.41 -2.19
CA ILE A 113 44.11 2.49 -2.02
C ILE A 113 45.33 1.94 -1.26
N VAL A 114 46.51 2.06 -1.86
CA VAL A 114 47.78 1.57 -1.30
C VAL A 114 48.87 2.63 -1.36
N GLY A 115 49.76 2.61 -0.38
CA GLY A 115 50.97 3.43 -0.35
C GLY A 115 52.08 2.85 -1.23
N THR A 116 52.88 3.73 -1.83
CA THR A 116 54.05 3.41 -2.64
C THR A 116 55.20 4.37 -2.28
N GLU A 117 56.43 4.08 -2.71
CA GLU A 117 57.58 4.99 -2.49
C GLU A 117 57.36 6.37 -3.13
N ASP A 118 56.64 6.43 -4.25
CA ASP A 118 56.38 7.65 -5.01
C ASP A 118 55.07 8.37 -4.58
N GLY A 119 54.30 7.80 -3.65
CA GLY A 119 53.03 8.37 -3.17
C GLY A 119 51.93 7.32 -3.03
N MET A 120 50.78 7.55 -3.67
CA MET A 120 49.58 6.72 -3.54
C MET A 120 49.14 6.17 -4.89
N ASP A 121 48.72 4.91 -4.89
CA ASP A 121 48.19 4.23 -6.07
C ASP A 121 46.85 3.56 -5.73
N VAL A 122 45.95 3.46 -6.70
CA VAL A 122 44.63 2.84 -6.53
C VAL A 122 44.57 1.64 -7.46
N LYS A 123 44.43 0.44 -6.87
CA LYS A 123 44.46 -0.83 -7.62
C LYS A 123 43.24 -1.66 -7.27
N ALA A 124 42.88 -2.58 -8.17
CA ALA A 124 41.95 -3.65 -7.81
C ALA A 124 42.60 -4.60 -6.79
N PHE A 125 41.79 -5.20 -5.92
CA PHE A 125 42.26 -6.24 -4.99
C PHE A 125 42.86 -7.45 -5.71
N TYR A 126 42.25 -7.86 -6.82
CA TYR A 126 42.77 -8.91 -7.70
C TYR A 126 42.32 -8.72 -9.15
N LYS A 127 43.22 -8.93 -10.11
CA LYS A 127 42.91 -8.92 -11.57
C LYS A 127 42.78 -10.34 -12.11
N ALA A 128 43.76 -11.18 -11.80
CA ALA A 128 43.70 -12.62 -11.96
C ALA A 128 43.23 -13.25 -10.65
N VAL A 129 42.50 -14.37 -10.72
CA VAL A 129 42.07 -15.07 -9.51
C VAL A 129 43.30 -15.78 -8.93
N PRO A 130 43.58 -15.61 -7.62
CA PRO A 130 44.68 -16.32 -6.96
C PRO A 130 44.54 -17.84 -7.05
N GLU A 131 45.67 -18.54 -7.11
CA GLU A 131 45.73 -20.01 -7.18
C GLU A 131 46.54 -20.64 -6.03
N THR A 132 47.39 -19.86 -5.38
CA THR A 132 48.27 -20.34 -4.30
C THR A 132 47.84 -19.84 -2.93
N LYS A 133 48.22 -20.57 -1.87
CA LYS A 133 47.89 -20.19 -0.50
C LYS A 133 48.47 -18.83 -0.12
N GLU A 134 49.71 -18.58 -0.53
CA GLU A 134 50.42 -17.32 -0.28
C GLU A 134 49.67 -16.13 -0.90
N GLU A 135 49.17 -16.27 -2.13
CA GLU A 135 48.38 -15.22 -2.79
C GLU A 135 47.01 -15.00 -2.10
N PHE A 136 46.37 -16.06 -1.61
CA PHE A 136 45.14 -15.92 -0.81
C PHE A 136 45.40 -15.18 0.50
N ASP A 137 46.47 -15.53 1.21
CA ASP A 137 46.85 -14.89 2.47
C ASP A 137 47.18 -13.39 2.24
N GLU A 138 47.85 -13.05 1.14
CA GLU A 138 48.11 -11.66 0.75
C GLU A 138 46.82 -10.89 0.45
N LEU A 139 45.93 -11.47 -0.35
CA LEU A 139 44.62 -10.87 -0.66
C LEU A 139 43.80 -10.67 0.62
N ARG A 140 43.74 -11.69 1.48
CA ARG A 140 43.06 -11.62 2.77
C ARG A 140 43.58 -10.47 3.62
N ASN A 141 44.90 -10.31 3.69
CA ASN A 141 45.50 -9.22 4.47
C ASN A 141 45.12 -7.85 3.90
N LYS A 142 45.13 -7.68 2.57
CA LYS A 142 44.70 -6.44 1.91
C LYS A 142 43.24 -6.11 2.20
N VAL A 143 42.37 -7.13 2.24
CA VAL A 143 40.95 -6.95 2.54
C VAL A 143 40.74 -6.58 3.99
N VAL A 144 41.24 -7.39 4.93
CA VAL A 144 40.98 -7.22 6.38
C VAL A 144 41.53 -5.90 6.91
N THR A 145 42.63 -5.39 6.34
CA THR A 145 43.24 -4.11 6.75
C THR A 145 42.62 -2.87 6.09
N ASN A 146 41.67 -3.06 5.17
CA ASN A 146 40.99 -1.99 4.45
C ASN A 146 39.52 -1.88 4.92
N GLU A 147 39.28 -0.93 5.80
CA GLU A 147 37.98 -0.65 6.44
C GLU A 147 36.93 -0.16 5.45
N MET A 148 37.33 0.24 4.22
CA MET A 148 36.36 0.59 3.18
C MET A 148 35.64 -0.65 2.61
N VAL A 149 36.24 -1.83 2.76
CA VAL A 149 35.78 -3.08 2.14
C VAL A 149 35.42 -4.14 3.18
N PHE A 150 36.24 -4.32 4.21
CA PHE A 150 35.96 -5.28 5.27
C PHE A 150 34.75 -4.85 6.11
N GLY A 151 33.79 -5.76 6.30
CA GLY A 151 32.49 -5.48 6.91
C GLY A 151 31.45 -4.82 5.98
N ARG A 152 31.85 -4.42 4.76
CA ARG A 152 30.97 -3.78 3.75
C ARG A 152 30.74 -4.65 2.52
N LEU A 153 31.81 -5.17 1.92
CA LEU A 153 31.77 -6.06 0.75
C LEU A 153 32.20 -7.50 1.07
N VAL A 154 32.86 -7.70 2.21
CA VAL A 154 33.27 -8.99 2.76
C VAL A 154 32.81 -9.04 4.22
N SER A 155 32.16 -10.12 4.63
CA SER A 155 31.63 -10.29 5.99
C SER A 155 32.77 -10.40 7.01
N ASN A 156 32.49 -10.07 8.28
CA ASN A 156 33.48 -10.09 9.36
C ASN A 156 34.02 -11.49 9.67
N ASP A 157 33.27 -12.53 9.35
CA ASP A 157 33.67 -13.93 9.48
C ASP A 157 34.32 -14.50 8.20
N GLU A 158 34.46 -13.67 7.16
CA GLU A 158 35.11 -13.98 5.88
C GLU A 158 34.46 -15.13 5.09
N THR A 159 33.22 -15.49 5.41
CA THR A 159 32.47 -16.56 4.73
C THR A 159 31.58 -16.04 3.61
N VAL A 160 31.27 -14.74 3.59
CA VAL A 160 30.36 -14.13 2.61
C VAL A 160 31.00 -12.90 1.94
N SER A 161 30.77 -12.74 0.64
CA SER A 161 31.07 -11.49 -0.09
C SER A 161 29.90 -11.08 -0.97
N VAL A 162 29.70 -9.77 -1.15
CA VAL A 162 28.60 -9.24 -1.95
C VAL A 162 29.05 -8.64 -3.27
N VAL A 163 28.20 -8.80 -4.28
CA VAL A 163 28.21 -8.04 -5.54
C VAL A 163 26.98 -7.14 -5.53
N ILE A 164 27.19 -5.83 -5.59
CA ILE A 164 26.13 -4.82 -5.62
C ILE A 164 26.06 -4.27 -7.04
N ALA A 165 24.88 -4.37 -7.68
CA ALA A 165 24.64 -3.83 -9.00
C ALA A 165 23.52 -2.79 -8.92
N ALA A 166 23.89 -1.51 -9.07
CA ALA A 166 22.92 -0.41 -9.06
C ALA A 166 22.19 -0.33 -10.40
N LEU A 167 20.87 -0.12 -10.34
CA LEU A 167 20.01 -0.08 -11.52
C LEU A 167 19.81 1.34 -12.02
N ASN A 168 19.68 1.46 -13.34
CA ASN A 168 19.14 2.68 -13.95
C ASN A 168 17.61 2.71 -13.79
N ASP A 169 17.05 3.91 -13.72
CA ASP A 169 15.61 4.11 -13.53
C ASP A 169 14.79 3.46 -14.66
N ASP A 170 13.64 2.89 -14.30
CA ASP A 170 12.60 2.37 -15.19
C ASP A 170 12.97 1.18 -16.11
N VAL A 171 14.07 0.45 -15.85
CA VAL A 171 14.48 -0.70 -16.70
C VAL A 171 14.17 -2.08 -16.11
N PHE A 172 13.51 -2.13 -14.95
CA PHE A 172 13.23 -3.41 -14.29
C PHE A 172 12.06 -4.17 -14.96
N THR A 173 12.40 -5.21 -15.72
CA THR A 173 11.43 -6.07 -16.41
C THR A 173 11.33 -7.44 -15.77
N GLN A 174 10.24 -8.16 -16.04
CA GLN A 174 10.09 -9.54 -15.59
C GLN A 174 11.15 -10.47 -16.18
N GLU A 175 11.59 -10.20 -17.42
CA GLU A 175 12.70 -10.93 -18.07
C GLU A 175 13.99 -10.71 -17.29
N PHE A 176 14.33 -9.46 -17.03
CA PHE A 176 15.51 -9.10 -16.25
C PHE A 176 15.51 -9.70 -14.83
N TYR A 177 14.36 -9.69 -14.14
CA TYR A 177 14.21 -10.37 -12.84
C TYR A 177 14.55 -11.86 -12.91
N ASN A 178 14.01 -12.56 -13.92
CA ASN A 178 14.26 -13.98 -14.10
C ASN A 178 15.72 -14.25 -14.45
N ASP A 179 16.34 -13.41 -15.28
CA ASP A 179 17.75 -13.51 -15.65
C ASP A 179 18.66 -13.42 -14.42
N ILE A 180 18.35 -12.53 -13.47
CA ILE A 180 19.11 -12.39 -12.22
C ILE A 180 18.99 -13.66 -11.37
N LEU A 181 17.76 -14.15 -11.16
CA LEU A 181 17.54 -15.34 -10.33
C LEU A 181 18.14 -16.60 -10.97
N GLU A 182 18.05 -16.71 -12.29
CA GLU A 182 18.67 -17.80 -13.05
C GLU A 182 20.20 -17.71 -12.99
N LEU A 183 20.78 -16.51 -13.12
CA LEU A 183 22.21 -16.29 -12.96
C LEU A 183 22.68 -16.69 -11.56
N ALA A 184 21.97 -16.27 -10.51
CA ALA A 184 22.30 -16.64 -9.13
C ALA A 184 22.24 -18.15 -8.91
N LYS A 185 21.15 -18.79 -9.34
CA LYS A 185 20.93 -20.23 -9.20
C LYS A 185 21.95 -21.07 -9.98
N ASN A 186 22.30 -20.66 -11.20
CA ASN A 186 23.29 -21.35 -12.03
C ASN A 186 24.72 -21.20 -11.51
N THR A 187 24.94 -20.28 -10.57
CA THR A 187 26.24 -20.02 -9.95
C THR A 187 26.45 -20.83 -8.65
N GLU A 188 25.38 -21.43 -8.09
CA GLU A 188 25.50 -22.26 -6.90
C GLU A 188 26.29 -23.55 -7.15
N THR A 189 27.08 -23.96 -6.16
CA THR A 189 27.83 -25.23 -6.15
C THR A 189 27.60 -26.00 -4.85
N GLU A 190 28.24 -27.15 -4.66
CA GLU A 190 28.09 -27.94 -3.42
C GLU A 190 28.51 -27.15 -2.17
N ASN A 191 29.48 -26.25 -2.31
CA ASN A 191 30.03 -25.44 -1.22
C ASN A 191 29.55 -23.98 -1.22
N ILE A 192 28.95 -23.52 -2.31
CA ILE A 192 28.64 -22.12 -2.55
C ILE A 192 27.14 -21.92 -2.74
N LYS A 193 26.57 -21.04 -1.92
CA LYS A 193 25.18 -20.59 -2.05
C LYS A 193 25.14 -19.13 -2.45
N VAL A 194 24.12 -18.76 -3.22
CA VAL A 194 23.96 -17.40 -3.70
C VAL A 194 22.61 -16.86 -3.25
N HIS A 195 22.64 -15.76 -2.52
CA HIS A 195 21.44 -15.09 -2.00
C HIS A 195 21.27 -13.76 -2.73
N VAL A 196 20.04 -13.45 -3.15
CA VAL A 196 19.73 -12.25 -3.93
C VAL A 196 18.70 -11.41 -3.18
N ALA A 197 19.04 -10.16 -2.87
CA ALA A 197 18.14 -9.22 -2.20
C ALA A 197 18.30 -7.79 -2.75
N GLY A 198 17.71 -6.83 -2.05
CA GLY A 198 17.68 -5.41 -2.42
C GLY A 198 16.30 -4.99 -2.95
N ARG A 199 16.02 -3.69 -2.87
CA ARG A 199 14.71 -3.12 -3.24
C ARG A 199 14.24 -3.50 -4.66
N PRO A 200 15.08 -3.50 -5.71
CA PRO A 200 14.65 -3.91 -7.05
C PRO A 200 14.13 -5.35 -7.13
N ILE A 201 14.65 -6.25 -6.29
CA ILE A 201 14.18 -7.64 -6.20
C ILE A 201 12.80 -7.71 -5.52
N VAL A 202 12.54 -6.83 -4.54
CA VAL A 202 11.22 -6.68 -3.92
C VAL A 202 10.20 -6.18 -4.94
N GLU A 203 10.53 -5.11 -5.67
CA GLU A 203 9.67 -4.53 -6.72
C GLU A 203 9.41 -5.53 -7.84
N GLY A 204 10.44 -6.26 -8.29
CA GLY A 204 10.34 -7.35 -9.25
C GLY A 204 9.43 -8.49 -8.82
N THR A 205 9.56 -8.91 -7.57
CA THR A 205 8.71 -9.95 -6.98
C THR A 205 7.25 -9.49 -6.92
N MET A 206 7.00 -8.21 -6.60
CA MET A 206 5.66 -7.62 -6.65
C MET A 206 5.10 -7.59 -8.08
N ALA A 207 5.92 -7.24 -9.07
CA ALA A 207 5.55 -7.23 -10.49
C ALA A 207 5.18 -8.64 -11.02
N LEU A 208 5.78 -9.69 -10.47
CA LEU A 208 5.49 -11.07 -10.82
C LEU A 208 4.25 -11.62 -10.10
N LEU A 209 4.16 -11.41 -8.79
CA LEU A 209 3.08 -11.96 -7.97
C LEU A 209 1.74 -11.23 -8.18
N GLY A 210 1.75 -9.92 -8.43
CA GLY A 210 0.53 -9.12 -8.58
C GLY A 210 -0.38 -9.61 -9.72
N PRO A 211 0.09 -9.65 -10.98
CA PRO A 211 -0.69 -10.15 -12.11
C PRO A 211 -1.10 -11.62 -11.95
N ALA A 212 -0.22 -12.48 -11.43
CA ALA A 212 -0.51 -13.90 -11.20
C ALA A 212 -1.62 -14.07 -10.15
N ASP A 213 -1.59 -13.29 -9.07
CA ASP A 213 -2.63 -13.27 -8.06
C ASP A 213 -3.96 -12.77 -8.63
N MET A 214 -3.96 -11.70 -9.43
CA MET A 214 -5.18 -11.22 -10.10
C MET A 214 -5.82 -12.28 -10.99
N GLN A 215 -5.02 -12.97 -11.81
CA GLN A 215 -5.51 -14.04 -12.71
C GLN A 215 -6.14 -15.20 -11.93
N LYS A 216 -5.66 -15.49 -10.71
CA LYS A 216 -6.17 -16.57 -9.86
C LYS A 216 -7.33 -16.12 -8.98
N MET A 217 -7.20 -14.99 -8.29
CA MET A 217 -8.15 -14.53 -7.27
C MET A 217 -9.43 -13.96 -7.87
N VAL A 218 -9.36 -13.20 -8.97
CA VAL A 218 -10.58 -12.59 -9.57
C VAL A 218 -11.62 -13.65 -9.96
N PRO A 219 -11.28 -14.76 -10.66
CA PRO A 219 -12.24 -15.82 -10.94
C PRO A 219 -12.80 -16.50 -9.68
N ILE A 220 -11.98 -16.73 -8.65
CA ILE A 220 -12.41 -17.36 -7.40
C ILE A 220 -13.39 -16.45 -6.67
N VAL A 221 -13.06 -15.17 -6.54
CA VAL A 221 -13.93 -14.16 -5.94
C VAL A 221 -15.27 -14.12 -6.69
N LEU A 222 -15.24 -13.99 -8.03
CA LEU A 222 -16.45 -14.01 -8.87
C LEU A 222 -17.27 -15.28 -8.68
N LEU A 223 -16.65 -16.45 -8.61
CA LEU A 223 -17.33 -17.72 -8.37
C LEU A 223 -18.05 -17.72 -7.02
N VAL A 224 -17.36 -17.32 -5.94
CA VAL A 224 -17.95 -17.22 -4.60
C VAL A 224 -19.13 -16.26 -4.60
N ILE A 225 -18.99 -15.09 -5.22
CA ILE A 225 -20.07 -14.11 -5.35
C ILE A 225 -21.25 -14.68 -6.13
N ILE A 226 -21.01 -15.34 -7.27
CA ILE A 226 -22.06 -15.98 -8.07
C ILE A 226 -22.83 -16.99 -7.21
N ILE A 227 -22.12 -17.81 -6.43
CA ILE A 227 -22.71 -18.79 -5.52
C ILE A 227 -23.57 -18.08 -4.46
N VAL A 228 -23.03 -17.10 -3.73
CA VAL A 228 -23.78 -16.43 -2.65
C VAL A 228 -24.96 -15.63 -3.21
N LEU A 229 -24.79 -14.95 -4.35
CA LEU A 229 -25.87 -14.25 -5.07
C LEU A 229 -26.96 -15.21 -5.51
N TYR A 230 -26.60 -16.34 -6.11
CA TYR A 230 -27.55 -17.36 -6.52
C TYR A 230 -28.32 -17.92 -5.33
N LEU A 231 -27.66 -18.19 -4.20
CA LEU A 231 -28.31 -18.64 -2.97
C LEU A 231 -29.26 -17.59 -2.39
N THR A 232 -28.92 -16.31 -2.52
CA THR A 232 -29.69 -15.17 -2.02
C THR A 232 -30.90 -14.86 -2.89
N LEU A 233 -30.70 -14.68 -4.20
CA LEU A 233 -31.73 -14.30 -5.18
C LEU A 233 -32.53 -15.51 -5.70
N ARG A 234 -31.98 -16.72 -5.60
CA ARG A 234 -32.60 -18.00 -6.01
C ARG A 234 -33.10 -17.99 -7.46
N SER A 235 -32.43 -17.23 -8.32
CA SER A 235 -32.85 -16.97 -9.69
C SER A 235 -31.62 -16.72 -10.56
N ILE A 236 -31.34 -17.62 -11.50
CA ILE A 236 -30.20 -17.51 -12.44
C ILE A 236 -30.29 -16.19 -13.22
N ARG A 237 -31.50 -15.81 -13.63
CA ARG A 237 -31.75 -14.57 -14.37
C ARG A 237 -31.41 -13.33 -13.54
N SER A 238 -31.83 -13.32 -12.28
CA SER A 238 -31.56 -12.21 -11.37
C SER A 238 -30.07 -12.10 -11.06
N THR A 239 -29.43 -13.23 -10.79
CA THR A 239 -27.97 -13.31 -10.60
C THR A 239 -27.20 -12.80 -11.82
N PHE A 240 -27.58 -13.21 -13.03
CA PHE A 240 -26.92 -12.77 -14.27
C PHE A 240 -26.98 -11.26 -14.48
N PHE A 241 -28.17 -10.65 -14.34
CA PHE A 241 -28.31 -9.19 -14.52
C PHE A 241 -27.61 -8.40 -13.41
N THR A 242 -27.64 -8.87 -12.16
CA THR A 242 -26.86 -8.25 -11.07
C THR A 242 -25.36 -8.35 -11.33
N LEU A 243 -24.87 -9.50 -11.81
CA LEU A 243 -23.45 -9.67 -12.15
C LEU A 243 -23.04 -8.80 -13.35
N SER A 244 -23.93 -8.64 -14.34
CA SER A 244 -23.66 -7.79 -15.51
C SER A 244 -23.48 -6.33 -15.12
N VAL A 245 -24.27 -5.82 -14.17
CA VAL A 245 -24.11 -4.46 -13.60
C VAL A 245 -22.68 -4.25 -13.10
N VAL A 246 -22.17 -5.23 -12.35
CA VAL A 246 -20.84 -5.20 -11.74
C VAL A 246 -19.72 -5.33 -12.77
N ILE A 247 -19.87 -6.26 -13.73
CA ILE A 247 -18.87 -6.45 -14.79
C ILE A 247 -18.74 -5.17 -15.62
N PHE A 248 -19.85 -4.58 -16.03
CA PHE A 248 -19.81 -3.36 -16.82
C PHE A 248 -19.29 -2.15 -16.02
N SER A 249 -19.68 -1.99 -14.75
CA SER A 249 -19.15 -0.89 -13.93
C SER A 249 -17.64 -1.01 -13.69
N THR A 250 -17.15 -2.22 -13.45
CA THR A 250 -15.71 -2.50 -13.28
C THR A 250 -14.95 -2.27 -14.58
N LEU A 251 -15.45 -2.82 -15.69
CA LEU A 251 -14.85 -2.60 -17.01
C LEU A 251 -14.80 -1.11 -17.37
N TRP A 252 -15.84 -0.35 -17.02
CA TRP A 252 -15.86 1.08 -17.28
C TRP A 252 -14.86 1.84 -16.40
N ALA A 253 -14.71 1.45 -15.13
CA ALA A 253 -13.71 2.06 -14.24
C ALA A 253 -12.29 1.87 -14.76
N PHE A 254 -11.88 0.62 -15.05
CA PHE A 254 -10.54 0.34 -15.60
C PHE A 254 -10.35 0.85 -17.03
N GLY A 255 -11.39 0.80 -17.86
CA GLY A 255 -11.35 1.38 -19.20
C GLY A 255 -11.15 2.89 -19.17
N LEU A 256 -11.72 3.59 -18.18
CA LEU A 256 -11.48 5.02 -17.98
C LEU A 256 -10.05 5.27 -17.50
N MET A 257 -9.50 4.42 -16.62
CA MET A 257 -8.08 4.49 -16.21
C MET A 257 -7.17 4.40 -17.44
N ALA A 258 -7.38 3.37 -18.26
CA ALA A 258 -6.60 3.15 -19.48
C ALA A 258 -6.79 4.27 -20.52
N LEU A 259 -7.99 4.84 -20.63
CA LEU A 259 -8.27 5.97 -21.52
C LEU A 259 -7.47 7.23 -21.13
N PHE A 260 -7.28 7.46 -19.83
CA PHE A 260 -6.51 8.59 -19.30
C PHE A 260 -5.03 8.26 -19.04
N ASN A 261 -4.56 7.08 -19.46
CA ASN A 261 -3.20 6.58 -19.20
C ASN A 261 -2.83 6.57 -17.70
N VAL A 262 -3.81 6.35 -16.83
CA VAL A 262 -3.55 6.13 -15.41
C VAL A 262 -3.18 4.67 -15.19
N PRO A 263 -2.00 4.37 -14.61
CA PRO A 263 -1.59 2.99 -14.40
C PRO A 263 -2.39 2.33 -13.27
N ILE A 264 -2.39 1.00 -13.26
CA ILE A 264 -3.02 0.18 -12.23
C ILE A 264 -2.05 0.04 -11.07
N TYR A 265 -2.34 0.69 -9.96
CA TYR A 265 -1.61 0.50 -8.71
C TYR A 265 -2.04 -0.79 -7.99
N ALA A 266 -1.22 -1.29 -7.07
CA ALA A 266 -1.55 -2.47 -6.26
C ALA A 266 -2.94 -2.38 -5.59
N VAL A 267 -3.30 -1.20 -5.07
CA VAL A 267 -4.62 -0.94 -4.47
C VAL A 267 -5.78 -0.92 -5.47
N SER A 268 -5.51 -0.63 -6.75
CA SER A 268 -6.54 -0.59 -7.81
C SER A 268 -7.12 -1.97 -8.09
N THR A 269 -6.37 -3.03 -7.81
CA THR A 269 -6.81 -4.44 -7.96
C THR A 269 -8.06 -4.78 -7.13
N MET A 270 -8.41 -3.94 -6.16
CA MET A 270 -9.56 -4.11 -5.26
C MET A 270 -10.84 -3.48 -5.79
N ILE A 271 -10.75 -2.58 -6.78
CA ILE A 271 -11.92 -1.93 -7.40
C ILE A 271 -12.99 -2.94 -7.83
N PRO A 272 -12.67 -4.07 -8.50
CA PRO A 272 -13.67 -5.08 -8.86
C PRO A 272 -14.43 -5.60 -7.63
N VAL A 273 -13.71 -5.98 -6.57
CA VAL A 273 -14.31 -6.56 -5.35
C VAL A 273 -15.21 -5.53 -4.64
N MET A 274 -14.79 -4.27 -4.64
CA MET A 274 -15.58 -3.16 -4.11
C MET A 274 -16.85 -2.89 -4.92
N LEU A 275 -16.75 -2.86 -6.24
CA LEU A 275 -17.89 -2.62 -7.13
C LEU A 275 -18.85 -3.81 -7.16
N ILE A 276 -18.35 -5.03 -6.96
CA ILE A 276 -19.16 -6.20 -6.67
C ILE A 276 -20.03 -5.90 -5.45
N ALA A 277 -19.43 -5.54 -4.32
CA ALA A 277 -20.15 -5.36 -3.06
C ALA A 277 -21.33 -4.39 -3.21
N ILE A 278 -21.07 -3.26 -3.87
CA ILE A 278 -22.04 -2.18 -4.06
C ILE A 278 -23.09 -2.54 -5.12
N GLY A 279 -22.68 -3.05 -6.29
CA GLY A 279 -23.61 -3.43 -7.35
C GLY A 279 -24.52 -4.61 -6.97
N VAL A 280 -24.03 -5.50 -6.11
CA VAL A 280 -24.83 -6.58 -5.52
C VAL A 280 -25.88 -6.03 -4.56
N ALA A 281 -25.51 -5.07 -3.70
CA ALA A 281 -26.44 -4.42 -2.77
C ALA A 281 -27.65 -3.85 -3.50
N ASP A 282 -27.42 -3.04 -4.53
CA ASP A 282 -28.45 -2.47 -5.39
C ASP A 282 -29.37 -3.54 -5.98
N GLY A 283 -28.76 -4.62 -6.50
CA GLY A 283 -29.48 -5.75 -7.06
C GLY A 283 -30.38 -6.44 -6.03
N ILE A 284 -29.87 -6.72 -4.82
CA ILE A 284 -30.63 -7.34 -3.74
C ILE A 284 -31.81 -6.46 -3.33
N HIS A 285 -31.61 -5.15 -3.16
CA HIS A 285 -32.68 -4.23 -2.77
C HIS A 285 -33.76 -4.10 -3.85
N LEU A 286 -33.38 -3.96 -5.13
CA LEU A 286 -34.32 -3.89 -6.25
C LEU A 286 -35.13 -5.19 -6.41
N TYR A 287 -34.48 -6.36 -6.41
CA TYR A 287 -35.16 -7.64 -6.55
C TYR A 287 -36.01 -7.99 -5.33
N SER A 288 -35.58 -7.64 -4.10
CA SER A 288 -36.36 -7.85 -2.89
C SER A 288 -37.66 -7.06 -2.92
N HIS A 289 -37.60 -5.78 -3.32
CA HIS A 289 -38.79 -4.95 -3.49
C HIS A 289 -39.71 -5.50 -4.58
N LEU A 290 -39.15 -5.89 -5.74
CA LEU A 290 -39.90 -6.50 -6.83
C LEU A 290 -40.66 -7.76 -6.35
N GLN A 291 -39.98 -8.64 -5.61
CA GLN A 291 -40.59 -9.86 -5.09
C GLN A 291 -41.75 -9.57 -4.13
N LEU A 292 -41.63 -8.57 -3.27
CA LEU A 292 -42.71 -8.16 -2.37
C LEU A 292 -43.90 -7.57 -3.12
N PHE A 293 -43.65 -6.74 -4.14
CA PHE A 293 -44.72 -6.18 -4.97
C PHE A 293 -45.50 -7.28 -5.70
N VAL A 294 -44.79 -8.21 -6.33
CA VAL A 294 -45.42 -9.31 -7.08
C VAL A 294 -46.17 -10.27 -6.14
N ASN A 295 -45.65 -10.54 -4.94
CA ASN A 295 -46.37 -11.36 -3.94
C ASN A 295 -47.68 -10.71 -3.47
N LYS A 296 -47.73 -9.37 -3.35
CA LYS A 296 -48.95 -8.64 -2.98
C LYS A 296 -49.90 -8.43 -4.16
N ASN A 297 -49.37 -8.39 -5.38
CA ASN A 297 -50.12 -8.15 -6.60
C ASN A 297 -49.85 -9.26 -7.64
N PRO A 298 -50.40 -10.48 -7.46
CA PRO A 298 -50.08 -11.63 -8.32
C PRO A 298 -50.49 -11.45 -9.80
N GLN A 299 -51.43 -10.54 -10.07
CA GLN A 299 -51.95 -10.24 -11.41
C GLN A 299 -51.25 -9.06 -12.10
N ALA A 300 -50.25 -8.44 -11.45
CA ALA A 300 -49.57 -7.28 -12.01
C ALA A 300 -48.78 -7.63 -13.27
N THR A 301 -48.81 -6.74 -14.26
CA THR A 301 -47.99 -6.90 -15.46
C THR A 301 -46.51 -6.66 -15.16
N LYS A 302 -45.62 -7.18 -16.01
CA LYS A 302 -44.17 -6.91 -15.90
C LYS A 302 -43.84 -5.41 -15.91
N GLN A 303 -44.61 -4.61 -16.66
CA GLN A 303 -44.43 -3.17 -16.74
C GLN A 303 -44.85 -2.48 -15.44
N GLU A 304 -45.99 -2.86 -14.87
CA GLU A 304 -46.45 -2.34 -13.58
C GLU A 304 -45.45 -2.65 -12.46
N ALA A 305 -44.95 -3.89 -12.41
CA ALA A 305 -43.98 -4.30 -11.40
C ALA A 305 -42.66 -3.53 -11.51
N VAL A 306 -42.15 -3.33 -12.73
CA VAL A 306 -40.93 -2.53 -12.97
C VAL A 306 -41.15 -1.05 -12.64
N PHE A 307 -42.32 -0.50 -12.98
CA PHE A 307 -42.63 0.89 -12.65
C PHE A 307 -42.80 1.13 -11.15
N ASP A 308 -43.40 0.20 -10.40
CA ASP A 308 -43.46 0.30 -8.95
C ASP A 308 -42.07 0.19 -8.32
N MET A 309 -41.27 -0.79 -8.76
CA MET A 309 -39.88 -0.97 -8.34
C MET A 309 -39.08 0.32 -8.52
N LEU A 310 -39.12 0.92 -9.71
CA LEU A 310 -38.40 2.17 -9.96
C LEU A 310 -38.98 3.32 -9.16
N ASN A 311 -40.31 3.46 -9.07
CA ASN A 311 -40.95 4.56 -8.33
C ASN A 311 -40.55 4.57 -6.85
N LYS A 312 -40.41 3.39 -6.23
CA LYS A 312 -40.06 3.23 -4.82
C LYS A 312 -38.56 3.22 -4.58
N MET A 313 -37.77 2.63 -5.48
CA MET A 313 -36.35 2.36 -5.21
C MET A 313 -35.35 3.33 -5.84
N TRP A 314 -35.76 4.16 -6.82
CA TRP A 314 -34.79 5.06 -7.47
C TRP A 314 -34.15 6.06 -6.49
N LYS A 315 -34.90 6.59 -5.51
CA LYS A 315 -34.34 7.55 -4.54
C LYS A 315 -33.34 6.88 -3.61
N PRO A 316 -33.69 5.78 -2.91
CA PRO A 316 -32.71 5.11 -2.06
C PRO A 316 -31.44 4.73 -2.81
N VAL A 317 -31.55 4.08 -3.97
CA VAL A 317 -30.39 3.66 -4.79
C VAL A 317 -29.52 4.84 -5.21
N VAL A 318 -30.11 5.90 -5.75
CA VAL A 318 -29.32 7.09 -6.15
C VAL A 318 -28.61 7.72 -4.96
N MET A 319 -29.30 7.81 -3.81
CA MET A 319 -28.73 8.44 -2.63
C MET A 319 -27.57 7.62 -2.05
N THR A 320 -27.72 6.31 -1.95
CA THR A 320 -26.68 5.43 -1.41
C THR A 320 -25.46 5.46 -2.33
N SER A 321 -25.63 5.32 -3.65
CA SER A 321 -24.53 5.41 -4.60
C SER A 321 -23.84 6.78 -4.61
N ILE A 322 -24.58 7.89 -4.52
CA ILE A 322 -23.98 9.23 -4.42
C ILE A 322 -23.17 9.36 -3.12
N THR A 323 -23.73 8.94 -1.99
CA THR A 323 -23.00 9.02 -0.71
C THR A 323 -21.74 8.16 -0.70
N THR A 324 -21.80 6.98 -1.29
CA THR A 324 -20.65 6.09 -1.43
C THR A 324 -19.60 6.67 -2.38
N ALA A 325 -20.02 7.19 -3.54
CA ALA A 325 -19.13 7.86 -4.47
C ALA A 325 -18.44 9.06 -3.83
N VAL A 326 -19.17 9.88 -3.06
CA VAL A 326 -18.61 11.01 -2.32
C VAL A 326 -17.63 10.55 -1.22
N GLY A 327 -17.91 9.44 -0.55
CA GLY A 327 -16.98 8.81 0.40
C GLY A 327 -15.67 8.36 -0.24
N PHE A 328 -15.68 7.93 -1.50
CA PHE A 328 -14.44 7.65 -2.25
C PHE A 328 -13.79 8.92 -2.82
N LEU A 329 -14.58 9.91 -3.26
CA LEU A 329 -14.06 11.18 -3.77
C LEU A 329 -13.34 11.99 -2.68
N SER A 330 -13.61 11.77 -1.39
CA SER A 330 -12.83 12.39 -0.32
C SER A 330 -11.35 11.97 -0.35
N LEU A 331 -11.00 10.85 -0.97
CA LEU A 331 -9.62 10.43 -1.15
C LEU A 331 -8.84 11.31 -2.14
N ILE A 332 -9.52 12.16 -2.93
CA ILE A 332 -8.86 13.12 -3.83
C ILE A 332 -7.96 14.09 -3.06
N THR A 333 -8.25 14.35 -1.79
CA THR A 333 -7.43 15.22 -0.94
C THR A 333 -6.08 14.58 -0.56
N SER A 334 -5.90 13.27 -0.80
CA SER A 334 -4.61 12.63 -0.61
C SER A 334 -3.62 13.10 -1.67
N GLN A 335 -2.39 13.38 -1.26
CA GLN A 335 -1.30 13.70 -2.20
C GLN A 335 -0.77 12.44 -2.90
N VAL A 336 -1.00 11.28 -2.32
CA VAL A 336 -0.53 9.97 -2.78
C VAL A 336 -1.37 9.49 -3.97
N TYR A 337 -0.72 9.27 -5.11
CA TYR A 337 -1.38 8.93 -6.37
C TYR A 337 -2.23 7.64 -6.32
N PRO A 338 -1.74 6.49 -5.80
CA PRO A 338 -2.55 5.29 -5.66
C PRO A 338 -3.88 5.51 -4.94
N ILE A 339 -3.86 6.29 -3.84
CA ILE A 339 -5.04 6.58 -3.02
C ILE A 339 -6.01 7.50 -3.76
N LYS A 340 -5.48 8.55 -4.39
CA LYS A 340 -6.25 9.52 -5.18
C LYS A 340 -6.96 8.85 -6.35
N TYR A 341 -6.23 8.08 -7.16
CA TYR A 341 -6.80 7.38 -8.31
C TYR A 341 -7.79 6.29 -7.87
N PHE A 342 -7.46 5.50 -6.84
CA PHE A 342 -8.40 4.54 -6.28
C PHE A 342 -9.74 5.21 -5.92
N GLY A 343 -9.71 6.37 -5.26
CA GLY A 343 -10.92 7.13 -4.93
C GLY A 343 -11.72 7.58 -6.16
N ILE A 344 -11.06 8.20 -7.14
CA ILE A 344 -11.70 8.71 -8.36
C ILE A 344 -12.38 7.59 -9.15
N PHE A 345 -11.64 6.53 -9.45
CA PHE A 345 -12.12 5.45 -10.31
C PHE A 345 -13.11 4.53 -9.61
N THR A 346 -12.97 4.32 -8.29
CA THR A 346 -14.00 3.63 -7.50
C THR A 346 -15.28 4.46 -7.46
N ALA A 347 -15.22 5.77 -7.20
CA ALA A 347 -16.40 6.64 -7.21
C ALA A 347 -17.11 6.62 -8.56
N PHE A 348 -16.36 6.71 -9.67
CA PHE A 348 -16.92 6.57 -11.01
C PHE A 348 -17.56 5.20 -11.22
N GLY A 349 -16.88 4.12 -10.84
CA GLY A 349 -17.42 2.76 -10.92
C GLY A 349 -18.72 2.59 -10.12
N VAL A 350 -18.83 3.22 -8.95
CA VAL A 350 -20.06 3.22 -8.13
C VAL A 350 -21.19 3.95 -8.83
N LEU A 351 -20.93 5.12 -9.40
CA LEU A 351 -21.93 5.86 -10.19
C LEU A 351 -22.33 5.10 -11.45
N ALA A 352 -21.39 4.41 -12.11
CA ALA A 352 -21.69 3.52 -13.23
C ALA A 352 -22.57 2.34 -12.79
N ALA A 353 -22.26 1.71 -11.64
CA ALA A 353 -23.05 0.63 -11.06
C ALA A 353 -24.48 1.09 -10.75
N MET A 354 -24.67 2.29 -10.21
CA MET A 354 -25.98 2.92 -9.99
C MET A 354 -26.77 3.08 -11.29
N VAL A 355 -26.12 3.58 -12.34
CA VAL A 355 -26.78 3.76 -13.65
C VAL A 355 -27.16 2.40 -14.23
N PHE A 356 -26.27 1.42 -14.16
CA PHE A 356 -26.54 0.07 -14.65
C PHE A 356 -27.60 -0.65 -13.81
N SER A 357 -27.63 -0.48 -12.49
CA SER A 357 -28.65 -1.10 -11.62
C SER A 357 -30.05 -0.56 -11.95
N LEU A 358 -30.18 0.75 -12.20
CA LEU A 358 -31.43 1.38 -12.59
C LEU A 358 -31.85 1.17 -14.05
N LEU A 359 -30.97 0.60 -14.88
CA LEU A 359 -31.25 0.32 -16.30
C LEU A 359 -31.30 -1.18 -16.61
N LEU A 360 -30.19 -1.90 -16.40
CA LEU A 360 -30.04 -3.31 -16.79
C LEU A 360 -30.96 -4.24 -16.00
N ILE A 361 -31.17 -4.02 -14.71
CA ILE A 361 -32.06 -4.86 -13.89
C ILE A 361 -33.53 -4.74 -14.37
N PRO A 362 -34.12 -3.53 -14.50
CA PRO A 362 -35.43 -3.36 -15.13
C PRO A 362 -35.53 -3.98 -16.53
N VAL A 363 -34.52 -3.78 -17.38
CA VAL A 363 -34.47 -4.35 -18.73
C VAL A 363 -34.53 -5.87 -18.66
N GLY A 364 -33.78 -6.50 -17.76
CA GLY A 364 -33.80 -7.94 -17.55
C GLY A 364 -35.18 -8.48 -17.18
N VAL A 365 -35.91 -7.77 -16.29
CA VAL A 365 -37.29 -8.14 -15.92
C VAL A 365 -38.26 -7.95 -17.11
N LEU A 366 -38.11 -6.88 -17.89
CA LEU A 366 -38.95 -6.61 -19.06
C LEU A 366 -38.76 -7.65 -20.18
N LEU A 367 -37.52 -8.11 -20.39
CA LEU A 367 -37.18 -9.09 -21.43
C LEU A 367 -37.46 -10.53 -21.00
N LEU A 368 -37.04 -10.93 -19.80
CA LEU A 368 -37.13 -12.33 -19.34
C LEU A 368 -38.37 -12.65 -18.49
N GLY A 369 -39.16 -11.64 -18.11
CA GLY A 369 -40.40 -11.79 -17.35
C GLY A 369 -40.19 -11.78 -15.83
N LEU A 370 -41.32 -11.82 -15.09
CA LEU A 370 -41.33 -11.74 -13.63
C LEU A 370 -40.73 -13.01 -12.98
N PRO A 371 -40.06 -12.88 -11.83
CA PRO A 371 -39.61 -14.04 -11.07
C PRO A 371 -40.81 -14.94 -10.69
N LYS A 372 -40.65 -16.27 -10.78
CA LYS A 372 -41.72 -17.22 -10.47
C LYS A 372 -42.23 -17.00 -9.03
N VAL A 373 -43.50 -16.67 -8.90
CA VAL A 373 -44.18 -16.52 -7.60
C VAL A 373 -44.36 -17.90 -6.99
N ARG A 374 -43.51 -18.26 -6.02
CA ARG A 374 -43.89 -19.32 -5.08
C ARG A 374 -44.83 -18.68 -4.06
N ILE A 375 -46.14 -18.93 -4.20
CA ILE A 375 -47.13 -18.63 -3.16
C ILE A 375 -46.74 -19.46 -1.94
N LYS A 376 -45.92 -18.88 -1.06
CA LYS A 376 -45.73 -19.43 0.28
C LYS A 376 -46.98 -19.05 1.07
N LYS A 377 -47.72 -20.05 1.57
CA LYS A 377 -48.56 -19.84 2.76
C LYS A 377 -47.71 -19.05 3.75
N GLU A 378 -48.20 -17.90 4.22
CA GLU A 378 -47.51 -17.09 5.22
C GLU A 378 -47.09 -18.00 6.37
N ASN A 379 -45.79 -18.30 6.44
CA ASN A 379 -45.26 -19.04 7.55
C ASN A 379 -45.17 -18.02 8.69
N LYS A 380 -46.23 -17.95 9.52
CA LYS A 380 -46.30 -17.08 10.72
C LYS A 380 -45.03 -17.16 11.57
N ASN A 381 -44.30 -18.29 11.52
CA ASN A 381 -43.03 -18.52 12.21
C ASN A 381 -41.80 -17.80 11.63
N SER A 382 -41.79 -17.33 10.38
CA SER A 382 -40.57 -16.75 9.78
C SER A 382 -40.23 -15.34 10.27
N ASN A 383 -41.23 -14.57 10.71
CA ASN A 383 -41.01 -13.25 11.32
C ASN A 383 -40.67 -13.35 12.81
N HIS A 384 -40.93 -14.49 13.47
CA HIS A 384 -40.70 -14.63 14.92
C HIS A 384 -39.24 -14.41 15.31
N PHE A 385 -38.27 -14.86 14.52
CA PHE A 385 -36.85 -14.63 14.83
C PHE A 385 -36.49 -13.13 14.81
N ALA A 386 -36.82 -12.43 13.72
CA ALA A 386 -36.55 -11.00 13.58
C ALA A 386 -37.26 -10.18 14.67
N TYR A 387 -38.51 -10.52 14.98
CA TYR A 387 -39.30 -9.87 16.01
C TYR A 387 -38.71 -10.12 17.40
N ASN A 388 -38.34 -11.37 17.72
CA ASN A 388 -37.74 -11.74 19.00
C ASN A 388 -36.37 -11.08 19.19
N LEU A 389 -35.52 -11.07 18.14
CA LEU A 389 -34.21 -10.43 18.18
C LEU A 389 -34.34 -8.93 18.40
N THR A 390 -35.22 -8.26 17.65
CA THR A 390 -35.51 -6.82 17.83
C THR A 390 -35.99 -6.53 19.25
N THR A 391 -36.90 -7.36 19.76
CA THR A 391 -37.45 -7.19 21.12
C THR A 391 -36.37 -7.38 22.17
N LYS A 392 -35.47 -8.36 22.01
CA LYS A 392 -34.32 -8.57 22.89
C LYS A 392 -33.35 -7.38 22.86
N ILE A 393 -32.99 -6.88 21.68
CA ILE A 393 -32.11 -5.71 21.52
C ILE A 393 -32.68 -4.50 22.26
N LEU A 394 -33.99 -4.23 22.10
CA LEU A 394 -34.65 -3.11 22.79
C LEU A 394 -34.83 -3.36 24.29
N LYS A 395 -35.04 -4.61 24.73
CA LYS A 395 -35.15 -4.99 26.15
C LYS A 395 -33.83 -4.83 26.89
N TYR A 396 -32.72 -5.26 26.28
CA TYR A 396 -31.37 -5.21 26.87
C TYR A 396 -30.55 -4.00 26.38
N LYS A 397 -31.22 -2.91 25.98
CA LYS A 397 -30.59 -1.72 25.39
C LYS A 397 -29.44 -1.12 26.23
N SER A 398 -29.58 -1.10 27.57
CA SER A 398 -28.52 -0.56 28.45
C SER A 398 -27.27 -1.42 28.41
N LEU A 399 -27.42 -2.74 28.34
CA LEU A 399 -26.31 -3.68 28.21
C LEU A 399 -25.63 -3.53 26.84
N THR A 400 -26.41 -3.39 25.76
CA THR A 400 -25.87 -3.17 24.40
C THR A 400 -25.06 -1.87 24.32
N ILE A 401 -25.57 -0.78 24.89
CA ILE A 401 -24.83 0.50 24.95
C ILE A 401 -23.56 0.35 25.78
N PHE A 402 -23.65 -0.25 26.97
CA PHE A 402 -22.50 -0.44 27.86
C PHE A 402 -21.41 -1.31 27.20
N ALA A 403 -21.79 -2.43 26.59
CA ALA A 403 -20.86 -3.29 25.85
C ALA A 403 -20.20 -2.54 24.68
N THR A 404 -20.95 -1.72 23.95
CA THR A 404 -20.40 -0.89 22.86
C THR A 404 -19.41 0.13 23.39
N ILE A 405 -19.71 0.81 24.49
CA ILE A 405 -18.79 1.78 25.10
C ILE A 405 -17.48 1.09 25.53
N ILE A 406 -17.55 -0.09 26.15
CA ILE A 406 -16.36 -0.86 26.52
C ILE A 406 -15.54 -1.23 25.28
N ILE A 407 -16.19 -1.76 24.25
CA ILE A 407 -15.53 -2.15 22.99
C ILE A 407 -14.84 -0.94 22.34
N VAL A 408 -15.51 0.21 22.30
CA VAL A 408 -14.92 1.47 21.79
C VAL A 408 -13.76 1.95 22.66
N ALA A 409 -13.86 1.85 23.98
CA ALA A 409 -12.77 2.24 24.89
C ALA A 409 -11.53 1.36 24.70
N ILE A 410 -11.71 0.03 24.56
CA ILE A 410 -10.62 -0.90 24.25
C ILE A 410 -10.00 -0.58 22.89
N ALA A 411 -10.82 -0.25 21.89
CA ALA A 411 -10.34 0.14 20.57
C ALA A 411 -9.53 1.45 20.62
N ILE A 412 -9.96 2.46 21.38
CA ILE A 412 -9.21 3.72 21.56
C ILE A 412 -7.83 3.47 22.17
N VAL A 413 -7.71 2.56 23.14
CA VAL A 413 -6.40 2.15 23.66
C VAL A 413 -5.53 1.50 22.59
N GLY A 414 -6.14 0.70 21.70
CA GLY A 414 -5.46 0.11 20.54
C GLY A 414 -4.96 1.16 19.54
N ILE A 415 -5.75 2.22 19.30
CA ILE A 415 -5.37 3.31 18.37
C ILE A 415 -4.03 3.93 18.76
N GLY A 416 -3.77 4.12 20.06
CA GLY A 416 -2.50 4.65 20.55
C GLY A 416 -1.27 3.77 20.29
N LYS A 417 -1.46 2.54 19.82
CA LYS A 417 -0.40 1.59 19.44
C LYS A 417 -0.22 1.45 17.92
N VAL A 418 -1.05 2.13 17.13
CA VAL A 418 -0.91 2.12 15.68
C VAL A 418 0.40 2.80 15.32
N TRP A 419 1.21 2.12 14.52
CA TRP A 419 2.44 2.64 13.96
C TRP A 419 2.37 2.58 12.43
N ILE A 420 3.28 3.29 11.79
CA ILE A 420 3.27 3.47 10.34
C ILE A 420 4.44 2.69 9.75
N ASN A 421 4.20 1.99 8.64
CA ASN A 421 5.20 1.17 7.98
C ASN A 421 5.36 1.54 6.51
N SER A 422 6.56 2.02 6.17
CA SER A 422 7.04 2.26 4.81
C SER A 422 7.47 0.98 4.09
N SER A 423 7.80 -0.10 4.81
CA SER A 423 8.35 -1.33 4.24
C SER A 423 7.33 -2.11 3.43
N PHE A 424 7.70 -2.50 2.21
CA PHE A 424 6.96 -3.47 1.43
C PHE A 424 7.39 -4.90 1.73
N LEU A 425 8.66 -5.11 2.09
CA LEU A 425 9.20 -6.42 2.42
C LEU A 425 8.53 -7.02 3.67
N ASP A 426 8.25 -6.21 4.69
CA ASP A 426 7.55 -6.62 5.92
C ASP A 426 6.17 -7.26 5.67
N LYS A 427 5.57 -7.05 4.49
CA LYS A 427 4.26 -7.60 4.13
C LYS A 427 4.37 -9.05 3.66
N PHE A 428 5.53 -9.49 3.21
CA PHE A 428 5.75 -10.86 2.75
C PHE A 428 5.74 -11.85 3.93
N GLU A 429 5.52 -13.12 3.63
CA GLU A 429 5.58 -14.16 4.67
C GLU A 429 7.01 -14.30 5.18
N LYS A 430 7.18 -14.53 6.49
CA LYS A 430 8.49 -14.58 7.13
C LYS A 430 9.37 -15.74 6.64
N ASP A 431 8.76 -16.76 6.06
CA ASP A 431 9.39 -17.94 5.46
C ASP A 431 9.55 -17.84 3.94
N SER A 432 9.17 -16.71 3.34
CA SER A 432 9.40 -16.48 1.91
C SER A 432 10.87 -16.25 1.60
N GLU A 433 11.32 -16.71 0.44
CA GLU A 433 12.72 -16.65 0.00
C GLU A 433 13.29 -15.23 0.03
N ILE A 434 12.49 -14.23 -0.35
CA ILE A 434 12.92 -12.83 -0.35
C ILE A 434 13.16 -12.26 1.06
N VAL A 435 12.36 -12.68 2.05
CA VAL A 435 12.55 -12.26 3.45
C VAL A 435 13.73 -12.99 4.07
N LEU A 436 13.92 -14.27 3.73
CA LEU A 436 15.05 -15.06 4.24
C LEU A 436 16.40 -14.56 3.71
N THR A 437 16.48 -14.26 2.42
CA THR A 437 17.69 -13.73 1.77
C THR A 437 18.03 -12.32 2.26
N ASP A 438 17.05 -11.45 2.45
CA ASP A 438 17.24 -10.12 3.03
C ASP A 438 17.76 -10.20 4.48
N ASN A 439 17.14 -11.04 5.32
CA ASN A 439 17.61 -11.28 6.68
C ASN A 439 19.04 -11.84 6.71
N PHE A 440 19.37 -12.78 5.82
CA PHE A 440 20.70 -13.35 5.71
C PHE A 440 21.76 -12.27 5.43
N ILE A 441 21.49 -11.35 4.49
CA ILE A 441 22.41 -10.25 4.19
C ILE A 441 22.49 -9.28 5.39
N ASN A 442 21.36 -8.96 6.02
CA ASN A 442 21.31 -8.11 7.21
C ASN A 442 22.05 -8.72 8.42
N GLU A 443 22.18 -10.04 8.53
CA GLU A 443 22.99 -10.68 9.57
C GLU A 443 24.50 -10.54 9.33
N HIS A 444 24.94 -10.48 8.07
CA HIS A 444 26.37 -10.47 7.71
C HIS A 444 26.93 -9.08 7.35
N PHE A 445 26.10 -8.14 6.90
CA PHE A 445 26.50 -6.83 6.37
C PHE A 445 25.72 -5.66 6.99
N GLY A 446 26.08 -4.42 6.65
CA GLY A 446 25.53 -3.20 7.26
C GLY A 446 24.02 -3.00 7.08
N GLY A 447 23.42 -3.50 6.01
CA GLY A 447 22.00 -3.33 5.75
C GLY A 447 21.65 -3.52 4.29
N THR A 448 20.39 -3.84 3.99
CA THR A 448 19.87 -3.88 2.60
C THR A 448 19.12 -2.60 2.21
N SER A 449 18.87 -1.72 3.18
CA SER A 449 18.17 -0.45 3.00
C SER A 449 19.11 0.72 3.22
N THR A 450 18.86 1.86 2.58
CA THR A 450 19.74 3.03 2.66
C THR A 450 19.01 4.30 3.09
N LEU A 451 19.72 5.15 3.81
CA LEU A 451 19.35 6.53 4.13
C LEU A 451 20.55 7.41 3.76
N ASN A 452 20.31 8.47 3.00
CA ASN A 452 21.35 9.41 2.62
C ASN A 452 21.16 10.74 3.34
N LEU A 453 22.22 11.20 4.02
CA LEU A 453 22.32 12.55 4.55
C LEU A 453 23.23 13.35 3.61
N VAL A 454 22.69 14.41 3.05
CA VAL A 454 23.43 15.36 2.23
C VAL A 454 23.70 16.63 3.04
N LEU A 455 24.97 16.87 3.32
CA LEU A 455 25.45 18.09 3.93
C LEU A 455 25.74 19.13 2.84
N ASP A 456 25.14 20.31 2.93
CA ASP A 456 25.25 21.38 1.94
C ASP A 456 25.95 22.60 2.53
N SER A 457 26.91 23.16 1.79
CA SER A 457 27.57 24.41 2.12
C SER A 457 27.52 25.39 0.96
N LYS A 458 27.36 26.67 1.31
CA LYS A 458 27.42 27.78 0.35
C LYS A 458 28.86 28.07 -0.09
N ASN A 459 29.86 27.60 0.66
CA ASN A 459 31.26 27.82 0.37
C ASN A 459 31.84 26.62 -0.41
N GLU A 460 32.55 26.91 -1.51
CA GLU A 460 33.35 25.89 -2.19
C GLU A 460 34.46 25.38 -1.27
N ASP A 461 34.89 24.12 -1.47
CA ASP A 461 35.92 23.46 -0.66
C ASP A 461 35.60 23.29 0.84
N ALA A 462 34.34 23.50 1.25
CA ALA A 462 33.91 23.30 2.64
C ALA A 462 34.25 21.90 3.17
N PHE A 463 34.10 20.87 2.34
CA PHE A 463 34.40 19.48 2.70
C PHE A 463 35.87 19.08 2.52
N LYS A 464 36.77 20.06 2.39
CA LYS A 464 38.22 19.89 2.60
C LYS A 464 38.64 20.38 4.00
N ASN A 465 37.75 21.07 4.73
CA ASN A 465 38.05 21.59 6.06
C ASN A 465 38.14 20.45 7.11
N PRO A 466 39.29 20.30 7.80
CA PRO A 466 39.48 19.31 8.87
C PRO A 466 38.41 19.35 9.97
N GLU A 467 37.98 20.54 10.40
CA GLU A 467 36.99 20.68 11.48
C GLU A 467 35.64 20.08 11.08
N VAL A 468 35.24 20.31 9.82
CA VAL A 468 34.00 19.76 9.25
C VAL A 468 34.10 18.24 9.14
N LEU A 469 35.17 17.72 8.55
CA LEU A 469 35.35 16.27 8.36
C LEU A 469 35.47 15.51 9.68
N LYS A 470 36.09 16.10 10.70
CA LYS A 470 36.11 15.52 12.05
C LYS A 470 34.74 15.48 12.70
N LEU A 471 33.89 16.48 12.47
CA LEU A 471 32.52 16.46 12.94
C LEU A 471 31.70 15.37 12.25
N VAL A 472 31.90 15.20 10.93
CA VAL A 472 31.31 14.09 10.17
C VAL A 472 31.76 12.73 10.72
N ASP A 473 33.07 12.53 10.91
CA ASP A 473 33.62 11.28 11.45
C ASP A 473 33.11 11.00 12.87
N LYS A 474 33.02 12.03 13.73
CA LYS A 474 32.42 11.91 15.07
C LYS A 474 30.96 11.48 15.01
N MET A 475 30.16 12.06 14.12
CA MET A 475 28.76 11.70 13.94
C MET A 475 28.63 10.25 13.44
N GLN A 476 29.40 9.85 12.42
CA GLN A 476 29.39 8.47 11.92
C GLN A 476 29.70 7.47 13.03
N ASN A 477 30.79 7.69 13.76
CA ASN A 477 31.20 6.81 14.85
C ASN A 477 30.14 6.76 15.98
N ASP A 478 29.49 7.88 16.32
CA ASP A 478 28.44 7.88 17.32
C ASP A 478 27.18 7.12 16.84
N VAL A 479 26.77 7.30 15.58
CA VAL A 479 25.62 6.58 15.01
C VAL A 479 25.90 5.08 14.91
N ASP A 480 27.03 4.68 14.32
CA ASP A 480 27.42 3.27 14.13
C ASP A 480 27.54 2.52 15.46
N ASN A 481 28.09 3.15 16.50
CA ASN A 481 28.29 2.49 17.79
C ASN A 481 27.07 2.51 18.70
N SER A 482 26.19 3.50 18.58
CA SER A 482 25.06 3.68 19.50
C SER A 482 23.74 3.10 18.99
N LEU A 483 23.60 2.88 17.68
CA LEU A 483 22.35 2.45 17.07
C LEU A 483 22.54 1.17 16.26
N GLN A 484 22.27 0.01 16.87
CA GLN A 484 22.38 -1.32 16.23
C GLN A 484 21.56 -1.50 14.93
N LEU A 485 20.57 -0.64 14.71
CA LEU A 485 19.73 -0.64 13.51
C LEU A 485 20.44 -0.03 12.29
N VAL A 486 21.48 0.77 12.50
CA VAL A 486 22.44 1.21 11.49
C VAL A 486 23.58 0.22 11.53
N GLY A 487 23.82 -0.51 10.45
CA GLY A 487 24.91 -1.48 10.45
C GLY A 487 26.23 -0.91 9.96
N ASN A 488 26.22 0.07 9.04
CA ASN A 488 27.41 0.85 8.70
C ASN A 488 27.04 2.23 8.14
N THR A 489 28.05 3.09 8.10
CA THR A 489 28.05 4.34 7.33
C THR A 489 29.17 4.36 6.31
N PHE A 490 29.03 5.14 5.24
CA PHE A 490 30.09 5.40 4.26
C PHE A 490 30.05 6.83 3.73
N THR A 491 31.19 7.52 3.73
CA THR A 491 31.34 8.87 3.18
C THR A 491 32.82 9.21 2.90
N LEU A 492 33.10 10.48 2.56
CA LEU A 492 34.44 10.99 2.24
C LEU A 492 35.47 10.79 3.37
N THR A 493 35.04 10.79 4.63
CA THR A 493 35.93 10.60 5.79
C THR A 493 36.61 9.22 5.74
N ASP A 494 35.92 8.18 5.26
CA ASP A 494 36.48 6.84 5.08
C ASP A 494 37.64 6.85 4.09
N TYR A 495 37.46 7.54 2.96
CA TYR A 495 38.52 7.76 1.97
C TYR A 495 39.70 8.51 2.59
N ILE A 496 39.45 9.63 3.27
CA ILE A 496 40.52 10.46 3.86
C ILE A 496 41.30 9.71 4.94
N LYS A 497 40.63 8.96 5.82
CA LYS A 497 41.30 8.12 6.84
C LYS A 497 42.15 7.04 6.19
N ARG A 498 41.62 6.32 5.18
CA ARG A 498 42.36 5.30 4.45
C ARG A 498 43.59 5.89 3.76
N MET A 499 43.42 7.01 3.05
CA MET A 499 44.50 7.75 2.39
C MET A 499 45.58 8.17 3.39
N ASN A 500 45.20 8.70 4.55
CA ASN A 500 46.15 9.11 5.57
C ASN A 500 46.94 7.91 6.13
N LYS A 501 46.25 6.81 6.42
CA LYS A 501 46.84 5.56 6.94
C LYS A 501 47.88 4.99 5.97
N VAL A 502 47.56 4.85 4.68
CA VAL A 502 48.47 4.27 3.68
C VAL A 502 49.68 5.16 3.39
N MET A 503 49.51 6.48 3.44
CA MET A 503 50.62 7.44 3.30
C MET A 503 51.60 7.39 4.47
N HIS A 504 51.20 6.76 5.59
CA HIS A 504 52.03 6.51 6.76
C HIS A 504 52.30 5.00 6.94
N ALA A 505 52.50 4.29 5.84
CA ALA A 505 52.87 2.87 5.82
C ALA A 505 51.89 1.94 6.57
N ASP A 506 50.58 2.21 6.40
CA ASP A 506 49.46 1.48 7.01
C ASP A 506 49.46 1.50 8.56
N ASP A 507 50.08 2.51 9.19
CA ASP A 507 50.08 2.68 10.65
C ASP A 507 48.69 3.11 11.15
N GLU A 508 48.09 2.29 12.04
CA GLU A 508 46.78 2.53 12.65
C GLU A 508 46.68 3.86 13.39
N ALA A 509 47.78 4.43 13.89
CA ALA A 509 47.77 5.76 14.51
C ALA A 509 47.32 6.86 13.53
N PHE A 510 47.45 6.63 12.22
CA PHE A 510 47.05 7.54 11.14
C PHE A 510 45.71 7.20 10.50
N ASN A 511 44.95 6.26 11.08
CA ASN A 511 43.55 6.03 10.75
C ASN A 511 42.64 7.14 11.30
N SER A 512 42.94 8.38 10.91
CA SER A 512 42.34 9.61 11.43
C SER A 512 42.33 10.71 10.37
N ILE A 513 41.45 11.70 10.55
CA ILE A 513 41.36 12.87 9.67
C ILE A 513 42.54 13.81 9.93
N PRO A 514 43.34 14.17 8.91
CA PRO A 514 44.46 15.10 9.08
C PRO A 514 44.02 16.49 9.54
N ASP A 515 44.87 17.18 10.32
CA ASP A 515 44.62 18.54 10.81
C ASP A 515 44.79 19.64 9.75
N ASN A 516 45.32 19.31 8.57
CA ASN A 516 45.71 20.28 7.55
C ASN A 516 44.86 20.14 6.29
N GLN A 517 44.14 21.21 5.95
CA GLN A 517 43.29 21.29 4.76
C GLN A 517 44.05 21.07 3.44
N ASN A 518 45.27 21.58 3.32
CA ASN A 518 46.08 21.40 2.10
C ASN A 518 46.51 19.94 1.93
N LEU A 519 46.75 19.23 3.04
CA LEU A 519 47.09 17.80 2.98
C LEU A 519 45.88 16.97 2.53
N ILE A 520 44.69 17.27 3.04
CA ILE A 520 43.43 16.66 2.59
C ILE A 520 43.24 16.92 1.08
N ALA A 521 43.43 18.16 0.62
CA ALA A 521 43.34 18.50 -0.79
C ALA A 521 44.35 17.72 -1.66
N GLN A 522 45.58 17.50 -1.17
CA GLN A 522 46.59 16.71 -1.87
C GLN A 522 46.20 15.24 -1.95
N TYR A 523 45.66 14.64 -0.88
CA TYR A 523 45.17 13.26 -0.91
C TYR A 523 44.06 13.06 -1.93
N LEU A 524 43.10 13.99 -1.98
CA LEU A 524 42.00 13.96 -2.95
C LEU A 524 42.53 14.06 -4.38
N LEU A 525 43.48 14.98 -4.64
CA LEU A 525 44.11 15.11 -5.95
C LEU A 525 44.84 13.82 -6.37
N LEU A 526 45.60 13.20 -5.46
CA LEU A 526 46.29 11.94 -5.74
C LEU A 526 45.30 10.83 -6.08
N TYR A 527 44.18 10.74 -5.36
CA TYR A 527 43.14 9.77 -5.66
C TYR A 527 42.48 10.04 -7.02
N GLU A 528 42.14 11.29 -7.34
CA GLU A 528 41.57 11.65 -8.64
C GLU A 528 42.52 11.34 -9.82
N MET A 529 43.84 11.37 -9.58
CA MET A 529 44.85 11.04 -10.59
C MET A 529 45.09 9.53 -10.75
N SER A 530 44.98 8.75 -9.66
CA SER A 530 45.34 7.33 -9.63
C SER A 530 44.13 6.38 -9.69
N GLY A 531 43.00 6.78 -9.11
CA GLY A 531 41.77 6.01 -8.98
C GLY A 531 40.67 6.43 -9.95
N ASP A 532 39.46 5.96 -9.71
CA ASP A 532 38.27 6.36 -10.45
C ASP A 532 37.57 7.53 -9.74
N PRO A 533 37.57 8.75 -10.32
CA PRO A 533 36.88 9.89 -9.73
C PRO A 533 35.38 9.67 -9.53
N GLU A 534 34.74 8.80 -10.33
CA GLU A 534 33.31 8.52 -10.20
C GLU A 534 32.97 7.87 -8.84
N ASN A 535 33.89 7.08 -8.26
CA ASN A 535 33.71 6.52 -6.92
C ASN A 535 33.74 7.62 -5.85
N LEU A 536 34.60 8.63 -6.00
CA LEU A 536 34.65 9.77 -5.10
C LEU A 536 33.40 10.66 -5.25
N TRP A 537 32.88 10.80 -6.47
CA TRP A 537 31.67 11.58 -6.76
C TRP A 537 30.40 11.00 -6.12
N LYS A 538 30.40 9.73 -5.72
CA LYS A 538 29.31 9.13 -4.93
C LYS A 538 29.20 9.68 -3.51
N VAL A 539 30.27 10.28 -2.98
CA VAL A 539 30.32 10.80 -1.61
C VAL A 539 30.56 12.31 -1.53
N VAL A 540 31.15 12.94 -2.55
CA VAL A 540 31.39 14.39 -2.57
C VAL A 540 31.25 14.96 -3.98
N ASN A 541 30.67 16.15 -4.12
CA ASN A 541 30.54 16.77 -5.44
C ASN A 541 31.86 17.43 -5.90
N TYR A 542 32.00 17.70 -7.20
CA TYR A 542 33.21 18.29 -7.80
C TYR A 542 33.69 19.60 -7.13
N LYS A 543 32.77 20.41 -6.60
CA LYS A 543 33.05 21.68 -5.91
C LYS A 543 33.39 21.53 -4.43
N TYR A 544 33.32 20.31 -3.90
CA TYR A 544 33.55 20.01 -2.48
C TYR A 544 32.69 20.85 -1.53
N ASN A 545 31.48 21.21 -1.98
CA ASN A 545 30.50 22.00 -1.24
C ASN A 545 29.22 21.21 -0.93
N LYS A 546 29.12 19.97 -1.40
CA LYS A 546 28.11 19.00 -0.98
C LYS A 546 28.76 17.67 -0.63
N LEU A 547 28.38 17.08 0.49
CA LEU A 547 28.86 15.79 0.97
C LEU A 547 27.68 14.85 1.19
N ASN A 548 27.75 13.64 0.64
CA ASN A 548 26.81 12.58 0.86
C ASN A 548 27.36 11.57 1.88
N ILE A 549 26.53 11.24 2.85
CA ILE A 549 26.80 10.22 3.86
C ILE A 549 25.72 9.16 3.71
N ASN A 550 26.13 7.97 3.31
CA ASN A 550 25.23 6.82 3.17
C ASN A 550 25.20 6.04 4.48
N PHE A 551 24.00 5.82 5.01
CA PHE A 551 23.74 4.98 6.18
C PHE A 551 23.05 3.71 5.68
N GLN A 552 23.64 2.55 5.94
CA GLN A 552 22.98 1.27 5.69
C GLN A 552 22.18 0.87 6.92
N LEU A 553 20.89 0.61 6.68
CA LEU A 553 19.91 0.28 7.69
C LEU A 553 19.51 -1.18 7.56
N LYS A 554 19.30 -1.84 8.71
CA LYS A 554 18.83 -3.23 8.79
C LYS A 554 17.36 -3.41 8.38
N SER A 555 16.63 -2.32 8.16
CA SER A 555 15.23 -2.33 7.73
C SER A 555 14.83 -0.98 7.13
N ASP A 556 13.95 -1.02 6.14
CA ASP A 556 13.31 0.12 5.45
C ASP A 556 12.03 0.61 6.13
N ASN A 557 11.69 0.10 7.32
CA ASN A 557 10.50 0.56 8.05
C ASN A 557 10.72 1.93 8.72
N SER A 558 9.62 2.68 8.89
CA SER A 558 9.66 4.05 9.41
C SER A 558 10.20 4.16 10.84
N LYS A 559 10.14 3.11 11.66
CA LYS A 559 10.69 3.13 13.03
C LYS A 559 12.22 3.18 12.99
N THR A 560 12.83 2.33 12.15
CA THR A 560 14.27 2.25 11.97
C THR A 560 14.82 3.54 11.39
N ILE A 561 14.18 4.06 10.34
CA ILE A 561 14.62 5.30 9.68
C ILE A 561 14.51 6.50 10.62
N ASN A 562 13.38 6.65 11.34
CA ASN A 562 13.22 7.73 12.32
C ASN A 562 14.25 7.65 13.44
N ALA A 563 14.54 6.44 13.96
CA ALA A 563 15.56 6.28 15.00
C ALA A 563 16.95 6.74 14.52
N ALA A 564 17.30 6.48 13.26
CA ALA A 564 18.54 6.97 12.67
C ALA A 564 18.53 8.49 12.50
N ILE A 565 17.44 9.07 11.95
CA ILE A 565 17.29 10.51 11.78
C ILE A 565 17.34 11.26 13.12
N ASP A 566 16.60 10.79 14.13
CA ASP A 566 16.57 11.39 15.48
C ASP A 566 17.96 11.46 16.10
N LYS A 567 18.78 10.44 15.86
CA LYS A 567 20.17 10.37 16.33
C LYS A 567 21.08 11.32 15.54
N ILE A 568 20.94 11.36 14.22
CA ILE A 568 21.70 12.23 13.31
C ILE A 568 21.40 13.72 13.58
N GLU A 569 20.13 14.07 13.82
CA GLU A 569 19.67 15.44 14.08
C GLU A 569 20.30 16.06 15.35
N LEU A 570 20.85 15.27 16.27
CA LEU A 570 21.60 15.78 17.43
C LEU A 570 22.83 16.62 17.02
N PHE A 571 23.38 16.40 15.82
CA PHE A 571 24.54 17.12 15.30
C PHE A 571 24.17 18.36 14.49
N LYS A 572 22.88 18.65 14.32
CA LYS A 572 22.40 19.72 13.43
C LYS A 572 22.87 21.10 13.80
N ASP A 573 22.83 21.43 15.09
CA ASP A 573 23.30 22.74 15.56
C ASP A 573 24.82 22.88 15.38
N ASP A 574 25.58 21.79 15.58
CA ASP A 574 27.04 21.78 15.36
C ASP A 574 27.38 22.02 13.88
N PHE A 575 26.70 21.36 12.95
CA PHE A 575 26.87 21.60 11.51
C PHE A 575 26.45 23.01 11.11
N LYS A 576 25.33 23.49 11.65
CA LYS A 576 24.82 24.84 11.38
C LYS A 576 25.81 25.93 11.83
N ASN A 577 26.48 25.73 12.96
CA ASN A 577 27.53 26.63 13.45
C ASN A 577 28.74 26.72 12.50
N LEU A 578 28.99 25.67 11.71
CA LEU A 578 30.01 25.63 10.66
C LEU A 578 29.47 26.09 9.28
N GLY A 579 28.23 26.58 9.21
CA GLY A 579 27.61 27.04 7.96
C GLY A 579 27.22 25.89 7.03
N ILE A 580 26.89 24.72 7.59
CA ILE A 580 26.48 23.52 6.85
C ILE A 580 25.01 23.23 7.15
N GLU A 581 24.22 23.02 6.09
CA GLU A 581 22.83 22.63 6.18
C GLU A 581 22.69 21.10 5.98
N MET A 582 21.83 20.47 6.77
CA MET A 582 21.54 19.04 6.69
C MET A 582 20.26 18.80 5.90
N ASN A 583 20.33 17.96 4.88
CA ASN A 583 19.19 17.52 4.09
C ASN A 583 19.23 16.01 3.90
N TYR A 584 18.08 15.39 3.63
CA TYR A 584 17.98 13.93 3.49
C TYR A 584 17.52 13.55 2.08
N ALA A 585 17.97 12.39 1.63
CA ALA A 585 17.70 11.84 0.31
C ALA A 585 17.71 10.31 0.34
N GLY A 586 17.46 9.71 -0.82
CA GLY A 586 17.46 8.27 -1.04
C GLY A 586 16.15 7.60 -0.68
N SER A 587 16.04 6.34 -1.06
CA SER A 587 14.84 5.52 -0.99
C SER A 587 14.22 5.43 0.41
N GLY A 588 15.05 5.26 1.44
CA GLY A 588 14.59 5.23 2.83
C GLY A 588 13.89 6.53 3.24
N TYR A 589 14.50 7.69 2.96
CA TYR A 589 13.90 8.99 3.30
C TYR A 589 12.64 9.26 2.47
N LYS A 590 12.66 8.97 1.17
CA LYS A 590 11.48 9.05 0.30
C LYS A 590 10.32 8.23 0.87
N GLY A 591 10.59 6.99 1.29
CA GLY A 591 9.61 6.10 1.92
C GLY A 591 9.03 6.64 3.23
N LEU A 592 9.85 7.29 4.06
CA LEU A 592 9.39 7.95 5.28
C LEU A 592 8.44 9.13 4.98
N VAL A 593 8.85 10.05 4.11
CA VAL A 593 8.03 11.22 3.73
C VAL A 593 6.72 10.77 3.07
N PHE A 594 6.79 9.77 2.19
CA PHE A 594 5.61 9.16 1.57
C PHE A 594 4.62 8.66 2.61
N THR A 595 5.12 8.05 3.67
CA THR A 595 4.33 7.50 4.76
C THR A 595 3.65 8.59 5.61
N ASP A 596 4.33 9.71 5.86
CA ASP A 596 3.73 10.87 6.52
C ASP A 596 2.62 11.51 5.69
N LEU A 597 2.81 11.61 4.37
CA LEU A 597 1.78 12.08 3.44
C LEU A 597 0.54 11.18 3.44
N ILE A 598 0.72 9.86 3.60
CA ILE A 598 -0.40 8.91 3.77
C ILE A 598 -1.15 9.22 5.06
N LEU A 599 -0.44 9.37 6.19
CA LEU A 599 -1.06 9.64 7.50
C LEU A 599 -1.86 10.94 7.48
N GLU A 600 -1.24 12.03 7.02
CA GLU A 600 -1.88 13.34 6.94
C GLU A 600 -3.12 13.28 6.03
N GLY A 601 -2.96 12.72 4.83
CA GLY A 601 -4.05 12.53 3.87
C GLY A 601 -5.18 11.68 4.44
N GLN A 602 -4.87 10.68 5.28
CA GLN A 602 -5.86 9.82 5.91
C GLN A 602 -6.67 10.56 6.97
N ILE A 603 -6.02 11.32 7.85
CA ILE A 603 -6.70 12.10 8.88
C ILE A 603 -7.64 13.13 8.23
N ILE A 604 -7.14 13.87 7.24
CA ILE A 604 -7.92 14.87 6.51
C ILE A 604 -9.12 14.21 5.81
N SER A 605 -8.89 13.13 5.04
CA SER A 605 -9.95 12.47 4.28
C SER A 605 -11.00 11.81 5.17
N LEU A 606 -10.62 11.23 6.31
CA LEU A 606 -11.54 10.68 7.32
C LEU A 606 -12.45 11.76 7.90
N ILE A 607 -11.87 12.87 8.37
CA ILE A 607 -12.63 13.97 8.97
C ILE A 607 -13.57 14.59 7.94
N LEU A 608 -13.05 14.87 6.74
CA LEU A 608 -13.82 15.46 5.66
C LEU A 608 -14.98 14.55 5.23
N SER A 609 -14.72 13.27 5.00
CA SER A 609 -15.75 12.31 4.60
C SER A 609 -16.83 12.14 5.67
N LEU A 610 -16.47 12.12 6.96
CA LEU A 610 -17.44 12.08 8.05
C LEU A 610 -18.37 13.30 8.04
N PHE A 611 -17.82 14.52 7.91
CA PHE A 611 -18.64 15.73 7.83
C PHE A 611 -19.55 15.75 6.60
N ILE A 612 -19.03 15.35 5.44
CA ILE A 612 -19.82 15.28 4.21
C ILE A 612 -20.94 14.25 4.36
N VAL A 613 -20.65 13.07 4.89
CA VAL A 613 -21.65 12.02 5.15
C VAL A 613 -22.75 12.52 6.09
N ILE A 614 -22.38 13.14 7.22
CA ILE A 614 -23.36 13.71 8.17
C ILE A 614 -24.21 14.75 7.45
N GLY A 615 -23.61 15.63 6.65
CA GLY A 615 -24.29 16.66 5.87
C GLY A 615 -25.27 16.07 4.85
N LEU A 616 -24.86 15.03 4.10
CA LEU A 616 -25.70 14.37 3.10
C LEU A 616 -26.89 13.65 3.74
N ILE A 617 -26.69 12.90 4.83
CA ILE A 617 -27.78 12.25 5.55
C ILE A 617 -28.72 13.30 6.16
N ALA A 618 -28.16 14.36 6.77
CA ALA A 618 -28.94 15.45 7.35
C ALA A 618 -29.80 16.15 6.29
N PHE A 619 -29.24 16.43 5.12
CA PHE A 619 -29.97 16.99 3.98
C PHE A 619 -31.07 16.04 3.50
N MET A 620 -30.76 14.76 3.35
CA MET A 620 -31.69 13.74 2.85
C MET A 620 -32.92 13.58 3.75
N PHE A 621 -32.69 13.48 5.07
CA PHE A 621 -33.77 13.32 6.04
C PHE A 621 -34.31 14.65 6.57
N LYS A 622 -33.76 15.78 6.12
CA LYS A 622 -34.08 17.14 6.55
C LYS A 622 -33.99 17.32 8.08
N ASN A 623 -33.00 16.66 8.70
CA ASN A 623 -32.80 16.70 10.14
C ASN A 623 -31.35 16.34 10.49
N ILE A 624 -30.64 17.28 11.14
CA ILE A 624 -29.24 17.10 11.52
C ILE A 624 -29.01 15.96 12.52
N TYR A 625 -29.96 15.73 13.44
CA TYR A 625 -29.86 14.64 14.41
C TYR A 625 -29.92 13.26 13.74
N LEU A 626 -30.65 13.14 12.63
CA LEU A 626 -30.67 11.91 11.84
C LEU A 626 -29.34 11.71 11.10
N GLY A 627 -28.68 12.79 10.68
CA GLY A 627 -27.30 12.76 10.18
C GLY A 627 -26.33 12.19 11.22
N LEU A 628 -26.38 12.73 12.44
CA LEU A 628 -25.53 12.26 13.55
C LEU A 628 -25.83 10.81 13.94
N ILE A 629 -27.11 10.42 14.03
CA ILE A 629 -27.48 9.03 14.37
C ILE A 629 -26.99 8.06 13.29
N GLY A 630 -27.14 8.42 12.01
CA GLY A 630 -26.70 7.61 10.89
C GLY A 630 -25.18 7.44 10.81
N SER A 631 -24.40 8.39 11.32
CA SER A 631 -22.93 8.31 11.33
C SER A 631 -22.36 7.50 12.49
N VAL A 632 -23.14 7.21 13.55
CA VAL A 632 -22.62 6.50 14.74
C VAL A 632 -22.04 5.11 14.40
N PRO A 633 -22.73 4.22 13.65
CA PRO A 633 -22.15 2.92 13.28
C PRO A 633 -20.85 3.06 12.50
N ILE A 634 -20.75 4.09 11.66
CA ILE A 634 -19.59 4.34 10.80
C ILE A 634 -18.38 4.77 11.64
N VAL A 635 -18.57 5.69 12.58
CA VAL A 635 -17.51 6.13 13.50
C VAL A 635 -17.05 4.96 14.37
N ILE A 636 -17.98 4.15 14.90
CA ILE A 636 -17.64 2.96 15.67
C ILE A 636 -16.82 1.98 14.84
N THR A 637 -17.22 1.74 13.59
CA THR A 637 -16.46 0.89 12.67
C THR A 637 -15.04 1.40 12.47
N ALA A 638 -14.86 2.69 12.13
CA ALA A 638 -13.54 3.25 11.90
C ALA A 638 -12.63 3.17 13.15
N VAL A 639 -13.18 3.49 14.33
CA VAL A 639 -12.45 3.37 15.61
C VAL A 639 -12.06 1.93 15.88
N LEU A 640 -12.95 0.97 15.61
CA LEU A 640 -12.64 -0.45 15.78
C LEU A 640 -11.58 -0.94 14.79
N SER A 641 -11.58 -0.47 13.54
CA SER A 641 -10.56 -0.82 12.55
C SER A 641 -9.17 -0.43 13.06
N PHE A 642 -8.98 0.84 13.40
CA PHE A 642 -7.70 1.35 13.89
C PHE A 642 -7.32 0.76 15.25
N GLY A 643 -8.30 0.54 16.12
CA GLY A 643 -8.06 -0.10 17.41
C GLY A 643 -7.56 -1.54 17.26
N ILE A 644 -8.18 -2.32 16.38
CA ILE A 644 -7.75 -3.69 16.08
C ILE A 644 -6.36 -3.67 15.44
N MET A 645 -6.10 -2.76 14.49
CA MET A 645 -4.78 -2.59 13.90
C MET A 645 -3.68 -2.45 14.96
N GLY A 646 -3.85 -1.56 15.94
CA GLY A 646 -2.84 -1.39 16.99
C GLY A 646 -2.78 -2.52 18.03
N TRP A 647 -3.84 -3.32 18.20
CA TRP A 647 -3.80 -4.52 19.06
C TRP A 647 -3.16 -5.74 18.38
N THR A 648 -3.28 -5.84 17.06
CA THR A 648 -2.75 -6.96 16.26
C THR A 648 -1.47 -6.62 15.52
N ASP A 649 -0.86 -5.48 15.83
CA ASP A 649 0.39 -4.98 15.23
C ASP A 649 0.32 -4.83 13.69
N ILE A 650 -0.87 -4.51 13.16
CA ILE A 650 -1.04 -4.18 11.74
C ILE A 650 -0.73 -2.70 11.56
N ALA A 651 0.29 -2.40 10.77
CA ALA A 651 0.72 -1.04 10.53
C ALA A 651 -0.23 -0.26 9.60
N LEU A 652 -0.25 1.05 9.78
CA LEU A 652 -0.80 1.97 8.79
C LEU A 652 0.19 2.07 7.60
N ASN A 653 -0.30 1.89 6.38
CA ASN A 653 0.48 1.94 5.14
C ASN A 653 -0.43 2.37 3.97
N SER A 654 0.12 2.41 2.75
CA SER A 654 -0.63 2.81 1.55
C SER A 654 -1.88 1.96 1.27
N THR A 655 -1.86 0.69 1.66
CA THR A 655 -2.95 -0.27 1.50
C THR A 655 -3.99 -0.10 2.62
N THR A 656 -3.58 -0.11 3.89
CA THR A 656 -4.49 -0.01 5.04
C THR A 656 -5.08 1.39 5.23
N ALA A 657 -4.47 2.43 4.68
CA ALA A 657 -5.04 3.78 4.66
C ALA A 657 -6.43 3.81 4.01
N LEU A 658 -6.68 3.00 2.98
CA LEU A 658 -7.99 2.99 2.31
C LEU A 658 -9.16 2.54 3.21
N LEU A 659 -8.87 1.87 4.32
CA LEU A 659 -9.89 1.25 5.19
C LEU A 659 -10.95 2.20 5.69
N SER A 660 -10.58 3.41 6.08
CA SER A 660 -11.57 4.33 6.66
C SER A 660 -12.52 4.88 5.59
N SER A 661 -12.01 5.19 4.41
CA SER A 661 -12.85 5.59 3.27
C SER A 661 -13.79 4.46 2.84
N ILE A 662 -13.32 3.21 2.84
CA ILE A 662 -14.11 2.01 2.55
C ILE A 662 -15.20 1.82 3.62
N ALA A 663 -14.84 1.95 4.90
CA ALA A 663 -15.77 1.85 6.02
C ALA A 663 -16.90 2.88 5.92
N ILE A 664 -16.56 4.12 5.54
CA ILE A 664 -17.53 5.20 5.36
C ILE A 664 -18.38 4.96 4.12
N GLY A 665 -17.75 4.66 2.99
CA GLY A 665 -18.40 4.50 1.69
C GLY A 665 -19.40 3.35 1.64
N ILE A 666 -19.05 2.17 2.18
CA ILE A 666 -19.97 1.01 2.19
C ILE A 666 -20.86 1.02 3.43
N GLY A 667 -20.33 1.37 4.60
CA GLY A 667 -21.07 1.28 5.87
C GLY A 667 -22.27 2.23 5.97
N ILE A 668 -22.23 3.36 5.25
CA ILE A 668 -23.34 4.32 5.23
C ILE A 668 -24.61 3.76 4.57
N ASP A 669 -24.46 2.85 3.62
CA ASP A 669 -25.57 2.25 2.87
C ASP A 669 -26.56 1.55 3.81
N TYR A 670 -26.02 0.79 4.76
CA TYR A 670 -26.80 0.12 5.81
C TYR A 670 -27.61 1.11 6.64
N ALA A 671 -27.00 2.24 7.03
CA ALA A 671 -27.66 3.27 7.81
C ALA A 671 -28.83 3.90 7.03
N ILE A 672 -28.60 4.27 5.77
CA ILE A 672 -29.59 4.94 4.91
C ILE A 672 -30.80 4.04 4.67
N HIS A 673 -30.58 2.81 4.21
CA HIS A 673 -31.68 1.87 3.94
C HIS A 673 -32.49 1.55 5.19
N PHE A 674 -31.82 1.35 6.33
CA PHE A 674 -32.50 1.07 7.59
C PHE A 674 -33.31 2.28 8.07
N MET A 675 -32.76 3.50 8.00
CA MET A 675 -33.45 4.73 8.41
C MET A 675 -34.68 5.04 7.53
N GLU A 676 -34.57 4.88 6.21
CA GLU A 676 -35.70 5.08 5.30
C GLU A 676 -36.83 4.10 5.61
N GLN A 677 -36.49 2.82 5.83
CA GLN A 677 -37.49 1.83 6.20
C GLN A 677 -38.08 2.07 7.59
N TYR A 678 -37.28 2.58 8.53
CA TYR A 678 -37.76 2.98 9.86
C TYR A 678 -38.81 4.10 9.76
N LYS A 679 -38.51 5.13 8.94
CA LYS A 679 -39.42 6.25 8.66
C LYS A 679 -40.71 5.80 7.97
N LEU A 680 -40.65 4.84 7.04
CA LEU A 680 -41.84 4.31 6.38
C LEU A 680 -42.74 3.55 7.35
N ASN A 681 -42.16 2.80 8.31
CA ASN A 681 -42.94 2.00 9.26
C ASN A 681 -43.44 2.78 10.49
N SER A 682 -42.87 3.96 10.78
CA SER A 682 -43.27 4.80 11.92
C SER A 682 -44.68 5.38 11.83
N GLN A 683 -45.32 5.28 10.67
CA GLN A 683 -46.68 5.79 10.40
C GLN A 683 -47.75 5.24 11.37
N ASN A 684 -47.53 4.05 11.94
CA ASN A 684 -48.48 3.41 12.88
C ASN A 684 -48.32 3.89 14.34
N ASN A 685 -47.38 4.80 14.64
CA ASN A 685 -47.08 5.33 15.98
C ASN A 685 -46.72 4.30 17.08
N ASP A 686 -46.55 3.03 16.76
CA ASP A 686 -46.04 2.00 17.67
C ASP A 686 -44.53 1.81 17.44
N LYS A 687 -43.70 2.18 18.41
CA LYS A 687 -42.24 2.11 18.32
C LYS A 687 -41.71 0.68 18.21
N LEU A 688 -42.30 -0.26 18.95
CA LEU A 688 -41.85 -1.64 18.95
C LEU A 688 -42.22 -2.30 17.63
N LEU A 689 -43.45 -2.12 17.17
CA LEU A 689 -43.89 -2.64 15.89
C LEU A 689 -43.13 -2.01 14.72
N THR A 690 -42.81 -0.71 14.80
CA THR A 690 -41.97 -0.01 13.81
C THR A 690 -40.59 -0.65 13.72
N ALA A 691 -39.93 -0.86 14.87
CA ALA A 691 -38.63 -1.51 14.93
C ALA A 691 -38.68 -2.94 14.36
N GLN A 692 -39.69 -3.73 14.75
CA GLN A 692 -39.85 -5.12 14.31
C GLN A 692 -40.11 -5.24 12.80
N LYS A 693 -40.96 -4.38 12.23
CA LYS A 693 -41.22 -4.31 10.78
C LYS A 693 -40.00 -3.83 10.00
N THR A 694 -39.24 -2.90 10.55
CA THR A 694 -38.01 -2.39 9.92
C THR A 694 -36.94 -3.48 9.88
N PHE A 695 -36.73 -4.17 11.00
CA PHE A 695 -35.75 -5.24 11.10
C PHE A 695 -36.09 -6.45 10.21
N SER A 696 -37.37 -6.86 10.18
CA SER A 696 -37.80 -8.00 9.37
C SER A 696 -37.65 -7.76 7.87
N HIS A 697 -37.78 -6.50 7.43
CA HIS A 697 -37.64 -6.13 6.04
C HIS A 697 -36.21 -5.70 5.68
N SER A 698 -35.77 -4.53 6.15
CA SER A 698 -34.45 -3.97 5.80
C SER A 698 -33.31 -4.68 6.51
N GLY A 699 -33.50 -5.09 7.76
CA GLY A 699 -32.44 -5.79 8.51
C GLY A 699 -32.03 -7.12 7.86
N ARG A 700 -33.00 -7.84 7.27
CA ARG A 700 -32.72 -9.06 6.51
C ARG A 700 -31.98 -8.78 5.19
N ALA A 701 -32.34 -7.72 4.47
CA ALA A 701 -31.65 -7.32 3.25
C ALA A 701 -30.19 -6.91 3.54
N ILE A 702 -29.99 -6.12 4.60
CA ILE A 702 -28.69 -5.68 5.09
C ILE A 702 -27.84 -6.88 5.54
N LEU A 703 -28.40 -7.87 6.23
CA LEU A 703 -27.70 -9.11 6.59
C LEU A 703 -27.20 -9.88 5.36
N PHE A 704 -28.05 -10.04 4.34
CA PHE A 704 -27.63 -10.73 3.12
C PHE A 704 -26.55 -9.97 2.37
N ASN A 705 -26.67 -8.64 2.32
CA ASN A 705 -25.62 -7.80 1.74
C ASN A 705 -24.30 -8.00 2.49
N ALA A 706 -24.30 -7.84 3.82
CA ALA A 706 -23.10 -8.04 4.65
C ALA A 706 -22.46 -9.42 4.44
N ILE A 707 -23.26 -10.51 4.39
CA ILE A 707 -22.74 -11.85 4.13
C ILE A 707 -22.06 -11.95 2.76
N VAL A 708 -22.67 -11.40 1.71
CA VAL A 708 -22.08 -11.46 0.36
C VAL A 708 -20.76 -10.69 0.32
N VAL A 709 -20.74 -9.48 0.86
CA VAL A 709 -19.54 -8.64 0.86
C VAL A 709 -18.43 -9.28 1.69
N ILE A 710 -18.74 -9.71 2.92
CA ILE A 710 -17.77 -10.40 3.79
C ILE A 710 -17.22 -11.65 3.11
N ALA A 711 -18.07 -12.48 2.51
CA ALA A 711 -17.62 -13.68 1.80
C ALA A 711 -16.70 -13.34 0.62
N GLY A 712 -16.97 -12.27 -0.13
CA GLY A 712 -16.13 -11.81 -1.23
C GLY A 712 -14.73 -11.36 -0.77
N PHE A 713 -14.66 -10.59 0.33
CA PHE A 713 -13.38 -10.11 0.86
C PHE A 713 -12.59 -11.19 1.61
N LEU A 714 -13.26 -12.12 2.30
CA LEU A 714 -12.59 -13.24 2.98
C LEU A 714 -11.83 -14.16 2.02
N VAL A 715 -12.22 -14.24 0.75
CA VAL A 715 -11.48 -14.99 -0.27
C VAL A 715 -10.06 -14.42 -0.44
N LEU A 716 -9.88 -13.10 -0.28
CA LEU A 716 -8.58 -12.45 -0.43
C LEU A 716 -7.58 -12.85 0.67
N LEU A 717 -8.02 -13.48 1.77
CA LEU A 717 -7.11 -14.05 2.78
C LEU A 717 -6.20 -15.15 2.20
N PHE A 718 -6.61 -15.78 1.10
CA PHE A 718 -5.86 -16.83 0.40
C PHE A 718 -5.03 -16.28 -0.78
N SER A 719 -4.97 -14.96 -0.94
CA SER A 719 -4.13 -14.30 -1.94
C SER A 719 -2.66 -14.54 -1.64
N VAL A 720 -1.88 -14.81 -2.68
CA VAL A 720 -0.41 -14.88 -2.58
C VAL A 720 0.22 -13.49 -2.61
N PHE A 721 -0.58 -12.46 -2.91
CA PHE A 721 -0.15 -11.07 -2.94
C PHE A 721 -0.48 -10.41 -1.59
N PRO A 722 0.53 -10.09 -0.75
CA PRO A 722 0.27 -9.69 0.62
C PRO A 722 -0.72 -8.53 0.84
N PRO A 723 -0.70 -7.44 0.05
CA PRO A 723 -1.64 -6.33 0.21
C PRO A 723 -3.12 -6.75 0.17
N ASN A 724 -3.46 -7.80 -0.56
CA ASN A 724 -4.84 -8.28 -0.68
C ASN A 724 -5.33 -8.99 0.60
N ARG A 725 -4.43 -9.68 1.32
CA ARG A 725 -4.78 -10.43 2.54
C ARG A 725 -5.20 -9.52 3.68
N GLU A 726 -4.39 -8.51 4.00
CA GLU A 726 -4.65 -7.56 5.08
C GLU A 726 -6.00 -6.85 4.89
N LEU A 727 -6.26 -6.38 3.67
CA LEU A 727 -7.53 -5.73 3.36
C LEU A 727 -8.71 -6.69 3.34
N GLY A 728 -8.53 -7.93 2.87
CA GLY A 728 -9.55 -8.97 2.98
C GLY A 728 -10.06 -9.12 4.41
N ALA A 729 -9.15 -9.15 5.39
CA ALA A 729 -9.47 -9.23 6.81
C ALA A 729 -10.18 -7.96 7.31
N LEU A 730 -9.56 -6.79 7.08
CA LEU A 730 -9.96 -5.53 7.69
C LEU A 730 -11.25 -4.98 7.06
N VAL A 731 -11.48 -5.15 5.76
CA VAL A 731 -12.74 -4.78 5.11
C VAL A 731 -13.87 -5.69 5.60
N SER A 732 -13.63 -7.00 5.72
CA SER A 732 -14.61 -7.95 6.27
C SER A 732 -15.03 -7.57 7.70
N LEU A 733 -14.06 -7.20 8.54
CA LEU A 733 -14.29 -6.66 9.88
C LEU A 733 -15.12 -5.36 9.85
N ASN A 734 -14.80 -4.44 8.94
CA ASN A 734 -15.52 -3.17 8.81
C ASN A 734 -16.97 -3.40 8.41
N MET A 735 -17.21 -4.32 7.49
CA MET A 735 -18.56 -4.68 7.07
C MET A 735 -19.35 -5.33 8.19
N PHE A 736 -18.73 -6.24 8.93
CA PHE A 736 -19.35 -6.89 10.08
C PHE A 736 -19.70 -5.89 11.19
N THR A 737 -18.76 -5.03 11.58
CA THR A 737 -18.97 -4.04 12.65
C THR A 737 -20.02 -3.00 12.25
N SER A 738 -20.01 -2.54 10.98
CA SER A 738 -20.99 -1.57 10.48
C SER A 738 -22.40 -2.19 10.42
N PHE A 739 -22.50 -3.44 9.97
CA PHE A 739 -23.72 -4.23 9.99
C PHE A 739 -24.29 -4.35 11.41
N VAL A 740 -23.46 -4.79 12.37
CA VAL A 740 -23.87 -4.95 13.78
C VAL A 740 -24.26 -3.60 14.38
N GLY A 741 -23.46 -2.55 14.18
CA GLY A 741 -23.71 -1.21 14.70
C GLY A 741 -25.02 -0.62 14.19
N THR A 742 -25.34 -0.84 12.92
CA THR A 742 -26.60 -0.40 12.30
C THR A 742 -27.81 -1.11 12.92
N LEU A 743 -27.76 -2.44 13.04
CA LEU A 743 -28.91 -3.21 13.54
C LEU A 743 -29.12 -3.11 15.06
N THR A 744 -28.09 -2.67 15.80
CA THR A 744 -28.12 -2.60 17.27
C THR A 744 -28.18 -1.15 17.76
N ILE A 745 -27.05 -0.45 17.76
CA ILE A 745 -26.89 0.86 18.36
C ILE A 745 -27.70 1.91 17.63
N MET A 746 -27.63 1.95 16.29
CA MET A 746 -28.42 2.93 15.53
C MET A 746 -29.93 2.70 15.72
N LEU A 747 -30.39 1.45 15.76
CA LEU A 747 -31.78 1.13 16.08
C LEU A 747 -32.18 1.66 17.47
N ILE A 748 -31.35 1.46 18.49
CA ILE A 748 -31.60 1.95 19.85
C ILE A 748 -31.67 3.49 19.86
N LEU A 749 -30.74 4.16 19.18
CA LEU A 749 -30.71 5.61 19.07
C LEU A 749 -31.94 6.16 18.35
N LEU A 750 -32.33 5.59 17.21
CA LEU A 750 -33.55 5.96 16.49
C LEU A 750 -34.79 5.78 17.38
N ASN A 751 -34.91 4.65 18.07
CA ASN A 751 -36.04 4.35 18.95
C ASN A 751 -36.14 5.33 20.14
N LYS A 752 -35.00 5.74 20.71
CA LYS A 752 -34.93 6.68 21.84
C LYS A 752 -35.14 8.13 21.41
N SER A 753 -34.72 8.50 20.20
CA SER A 753 -34.75 9.88 19.68
C SER A 753 -36.16 10.44 19.51
N ASN A 754 -37.16 9.58 19.32
CA ASN A 754 -38.56 9.93 19.05
C ASN A 754 -38.79 10.81 17.81
N ILE A 755 -37.78 11.02 16.95
CA ILE A 755 -37.83 11.98 15.82
C ILE A 755 -39.00 11.69 14.87
N TYR A 756 -39.31 10.41 14.65
CA TYR A 756 -40.36 9.98 13.72
C TYR A 756 -41.73 9.76 14.37
N PHE A 757 -41.86 9.95 15.67
CA PHE A 757 -43.10 9.76 16.41
C PHE A 757 -43.57 11.12 16.93
N LYS A 758 -44.77 11.56 16.56
CA LYS A 758 -45.32 12.82 17.09
C LYS A 758 -45.43 12.71 18.61
N ASN A 759 -44.85 13.67 19.34
CA ASN A 759 -45.19 13.88 20.73
C ASN A 759 -46.68 14.22 20.80
N LYS A 760 -47.50 13.32 21.36
CA LYS A 760 -48.74 13.75 22.01
C LYS A 760 -48.36 14.45 23.31
N LYS A 761 -48.04 15.75 23.22
CA LYS A 761 -48.14 16.73 24.30
C LYS A 761 -48.72 17.97 23.63
N GLU A 762 -49.80 18.60 24.04
CA GLU A 762 -50.84 18.46 25.07
C GLU A 762 -51.88 19.49 24.56
N ASN A 763 -53.16 19.15 24.62
CA ASN A 763 -54.21 20.18 24.51
C ASN A 763 -54.20 21.04 25.76
#